data_AF-A0A4Z2B355-F1
#
_entry.id   AF-A0A4Z2B355-F1
#
_cell.length_a   1.000
_cell.length_b   1.000
_cell.length_c   1.000
_cell.angle_alpha   90.00
_cell.angle_beta   90.00
_cell.angle_gamma   90.00
#
_symmetry.space_group_name_H-M   'P 1'
#
loop_
_entity.id
_entity.type
_entity.pdbx_description
1 polymer ?
#
loop_
_entity_poly.entity_id
_entity_poly.type
_entity_poly.pdbx_seq_one_letter_code
_entity_poly.pdbx_strand_id
1 'polypeptide(L)'
;MLGADAEPREMSGIPEFLLEVCVLVTAVVSLLTNLSVLLCFCQSSELRSHVPGIFILNLSFSNILLAAVNMPSTFLAVARNGRPFGDAFCQVASFAETFLTTNAMLSMAALSMDRWVAVVFPLSYSSRMRYRDALLIVAYSWLQSLGFALTQLLMDWGGYSHTYASCTLRLQDRSRRVAYAAFTALFHSSSFLLCLLVLCFAYLKVLRVARSHCKRIDVITVQTLLLLVDIHPRLVELAPSVHVPRYWGVATKCLTYAKTSSDAFVYCLLRQQYRKVLVSIVCRRSEEEPVPAVGLQHQQHAGHHGRQLHPQSHLSWERARSAVHRLQKGQRSAARALTRIQRAAQGCSAQTKEGGFCAEGGRYHSGKVAARRHIAHHRCQAAPLNRNMRAGLWFPFLSLVGSCWCAPQQTCHPGDEFLGICSSSSGLEEKPTCTELNLGYCNDLEYSRTIFPNILGHRTRVDAESGAEYLLLSVIHGLLNGECSPEIRLVGCSVIASPCRNDKMIKPCRSTCDALRKDCAHAFEAIEMAWPYFLDCDRFFASEEEGCFDPLRGLRARQELALASIHPVEPSTIIQFIYTSNAQMYSLLKRTAAKCSHISHVYSIGRSTEGRDLLVIEFTNNPGQHELLEPEIKLVGNMHGNEVLGRQLLIYMAQYLCSEYLLGNQRIQTLINTTRIHILASMNPDGYELAASEVEDSNDPELSNQEGHLLNGWTNGRTNAQSIDLNRNFPDLTSVFYRNRRSRHFRTDHIPIPDGYWFGKVAPETYAVMKWIRSLPFVQSASLHGGELVISYPFDFSRDLHEERKFSPTPDEQAFQRLARTYADNHATMSDNDTDRCGAFFHRSRGIINGALWYSFAGGMPDFNYLHTNCLEITVELGCDKFPAEQELYPEWKRNKEALLSFMESVHRGVKGVVKDADGNGIKGATVTVRGIRKAVTTADDGDYWRLLNAGVHILTATAKGYSRVSKRVYLPPNMNRAGRVDFVLTKVPVEPDIDDHLFPTVETWDRFDPYNQFERYNDPDAGGVEREEKPWWWNYFAQSGISPPHWLLRTV
;
A
#
# COMPACT_ATOMS: atom_id res chain seq x y z
N MET A 1 0.58 -35.69 -78.95
CA MET A 1 1.97 -35.78 -78.46
C MET A 1 2.40 -34.36 -78.13
N LEU A 2 2.32 -33.96 -76.85
CA LEU A 2 3.48 -33.77 -75.93
C LEU A 2 4.49 -32.75 -76.50
N GLY A 3 4.78 -31.62 -75.89
CA GLY A 3 4.34 -31.01 -74.63
C GLY A 3 5.05 -29.66 -74.49
N ALA A 4 4.30 -28.64 -74.09
CA ALA A 4 4.82 -27.39 -73.56
C ALA A 4 4.32 -27.34 -72.11
N ASP A 5 5.21 -27.11 -71.16
CA ASP A 5 4.92 -26.50 -69.86
C ASP A 5 6.25 -26.19 -69.16
N ALA A 6 6.72 -24.97 -69.38
CA ALA A 6 7.62 -24.27 -68.48
C ALA A 6 6.90 -22.97 -68.12
N GLU A 7 6.05 -23.01 -67.08
CA GLU A 7 5.42 -21.80 -66.55
C GLU A 7 6.37 -21.02 -65.62
N PRO A 8 6.24 -19.68 -65.58
CA PRO A 8 7.05 -18.81 -64.74
C PRO A 8 6.54 -18.83 -63.29
N ARG A 9 7.45 -18.85 -62.31
CA ARG A 9 7.13 -18.60 -60.89
C ARG A 9 6.67 -17.14 -60.70
N GLU A 10 5.36 -16.93 -60.77
CA GLU A 10 4.71 -15.65 -60.51
C GLU A 10 4.76 -15.23 -59.03
N MET A 11 4.64 -13.92 -58.85
CA MET A 11 4.80 -13.11 -57.65
C MET A 11 3.64 -13.26 -56.65
N SER A 12 3.33 -14.49 -56.21
CA SER A 12 2.26 -14.83 -55.25
C SER A 12 2.76 -15.32 -53.87
N GLY A 13 4.02 -15.04 -53.51
CA GLY A 13 4.71 -15.68 -52.35
C GLY A 13 4.84 -14.85 -51.06
N ILE A 14 4.42 -13.59 -51.03
CA ILE A 14 4.62 -12.70 -49.86
C ILE A 14 3.92 -13.20 -48.58
N PRO A 15 2.63 -13.60 -48.60
CA PRO A 15 1.96 -14.06 -47.37
C PRO A 15 2.46 -15.42 -46.86
N GLU A 16 2.90 -16.33 -47.75
CA GLU A 16 3.43 -17.64 -47.34
C GLU A 16 4.84 -17.52 -46.73
N PHE A 17 5.71 -16.69 -47.32
CA PHE A 17 7.02 -16.36 -46.74
C PHE A 17 6.91 -15.71 -45.36
N LEU A 18 5.97 -14.79 -45.18
CA LEU A 18 5.70 -14.18 -43.87
C LEU A 18 5.24 -15.22 -42.83
N LEU A 19 4.41 -16.19 -43.23
CA LEU A 19 3.96 -17.27 -42.35
C LEU A 19 5.10 -18.22 -41.97
N GLU A 20 6.00 -18.56 -42.89
CA GLU A 20 7.19 -19.37 -42.61
C GLU A 20 8.10 -18.71 -41.57
N VAL A 21 8.39 -17.42 -41.76
CA VAL A 21 9.18 -16.62 -40.81
C VAL A 21 8.47 -16.55 -39.46
N CYS A 22 7.15 -16.35 -39.43
CA CYS A 22 6.38 -16.33 -38.20
C CYS A 22 6.46 -17.65 -37.42
N VAL A 23 6.28 -18.80 -38.08
CA VAL A 23 6.37 -20.12 -37.41
C VAL A 23 7.78 -20.33 -36.85
N LEU A 24 8.83 -20.04 -37.62
CA LEU A 24 10.23 -20.18 -37.19
C LEU A 24 10.54 -19.30 -35.97
N VAL A 25 10.13 -18.03 -36.00
CA VAL A 25 10.34 -17.10 -34.87
C VAL A 25 9.60 -17.58 -33.64
N THR A 26 8.33 -18.00 -33.76
CA THR A 26 7.57 -18.51 -32.60
C THR A 26 8.18 -19.77 -31.99
N ALA A 27 8.75 -20.67 -32.81
CA ALA A 27 9.43 -21.87 -32.34
C ALA A 27 10.71 -21.56 -31.56
N VAL A 28 11.57 -20.68 -32.10
CA VAL A 28 12.79 -20.24 -31.42
C VAL A 28 12.46 -19.55 -30.10
N VAL A 29 11.49 -18.62 -30.12
CA VAL A 29 11.07 -17.91 -28.91
C VAL A 29 10.53 -18.91 -27.87
N SER A 30 9.68 -19.87 -28.27
CA SER A 30 9.10 -20.86 -27.35
C SER A 30 10.16 -21.73 -26.67
N LEU A 31 11.17 -22.17 -27.41
CA LEU A 31 12.27 -22.95 -26.83
C LEU A 31 13.09 -22.10 -25.87
N LEU A 32 13.49 -20.88 -26.26
CA LEU A 32 14.29 -19.99 -25.42
C LEU A 32 13.58 -19.62 -24.12
N THR A 33 12.31 -19.23 -24.17
CA THR A 33 11.55 -18.81 -22.99
C THR A 33 11.31 -19.97 -22.04
N ASN A 34 10.87 -21.13 -22.53
CA ASN A 34 10.59 -22.28 -21.65
C ASN A 34 11.88 -22.95 -21.13
N LEU A 35 12.99 -22.96 -21.89
CA LEU A 35 14.30 -23.41 -21.38
C LEU A 35 14.84 -22.47 -20.29
N SER A 36 14.65 -21.16 -20.43
CA SER A 36 15.06 -20.19 -19.40
C SER A 36 14.34 -20.43 -18.07
N VAL A 37 13.05 -20.82 -18.13
CA VAL A 37 12.28 -21.22 -16.94
C VAL A 37 12.89 -22.46 -16.29
N LEU A 38 13.16 -23.52 -17.05
CA LEU A 38 13.80 -24.72 -16.51
C LEU A 38 15.16 -24.42 -15.87
N LEU A 39 15.99 -23.59 -16.52
CA LEU A 39 17.29 -23.18 -15.97
C LEU A 39 17.16 -22.46 -14.63
N CYS A 40 16.17 -21.58 -14.45
CA CYS A 40 15.94 -20.90 -13.17
C CYS A 40 15.54 -21.88 -12.05
N PHE A 41 14.75 -22.91 -12.37
CA PHE A 41 14.36 -23.95 -11.42
C PHE A 41 15.50 -24.91 -11.08
N CYS A 42 16.40 -25.20 -12.02
CA CYS A 42 17.60 -26.00 -11.76
C CYS A 42 18.57 -25.28 -10.81
N GLN A 43 18.65 -23.94 -10.88
CA GLN A 43 19.63 -23.16 -10.12
C GLN A 43 19.17 -22.75 -8.72
N SER A 44 17.86 -22.74 -8.45
CA SER A 44 17.32 -22.34 -7.15
C SER A 44 16.57 -23.49 -6.48
N SER A 45 17.04 -23.91 -5.30
CA SER A 45 16.31 -24.81 -4.41
C SER A 45 15.08 -24.14 -3.80
N GLU A 46 15.09 -22.81 -3.62
CA GLU A 46 13.98 -22.02 -3.09
C GLU A 46 12.79 -22.00 -4.08
N LEU A 47 13.02 -21.86 -5.38
CA LEU A 47 11.93 -21.92 -6.36
C LEU A 47 11.29 -23.32 -6.43
N ARG A 48 12.07 -24.37 -6.15
CA ARG A 48 11.60 -25.76 -6.11
C ARG A 48 10.83 -26.09 -4.83
N SER A 49 11.02 -25.32 -3.76
CA SER A 49 10.33 -25.52 -2.48
C SER A 49 8.93 -24.88 -2.42
N HIS A 50 8.48 -24.21 -3.49
CA HIS A 50 7.10 -23.73 -3.63
C HIS A 50 6.23 -24.60 -4.56
N VAL A 51 5.02 -24.93 -4.08
CA VAL A 51 4.01 -25.74 -4.80
C VAL A 51 3.69 -25.29 -6.25
N PRO A 52 3.58 -23.98 -6.57
CA PRO A 52 3.27 -23.53 -7.93
C PRO A 52 4.37 -23.89 -8.95
N GLY A 53 5.58 -24.19 -8.47
CA GLY A 53 6.69 -24.67 -9.29
C GLY A 53 6.36 -25.94 -10.05
N ILE A 54 5.54 -26.84 -9.49
CA ILE A 54 5.16 -28.11 -10.14
C ILE A 54 4.34 -27.84 -11.42
N PHE A 55 3.37 -26.92 -11.35
CA PHE A 55 2.53 -26.56 -12.48
C PHE A 55 3.33 -25.83 -13.58
N ILE A 56 4.27 -24.96 -13.18
CA ILE A 56 5.14 -24.23 -14.10
C ILE A 56 6.10 -25.18 -14.83
N LEU A 57 6.66 -26.17 -14.13
CA LEU A 57 7.53 -27.19 -14.72
C LEU A 57 6.77 -28.08 -15.71
N ASN A 58 5.56 -28.56 -15.35
CA ASN A 58 4.71 -29.34 -16.24
C ASN A 58 4.32 -28.56 -17.51
N LEU A 59 3.97 -27.29 -17.36
CA LEU A 59 3.64 -26.40 -18.47
C LEU A 59 4.85 -26.14 -19.38
N SER A 60 6.01 -25.84 -18.80
CA SER A 60 7.25 -25.56 -19.55
C SER A 60 7.71 -26.79 -20.34
N PHE A 61 7.64 -27.99 -19.73
CA PHE A 61 7.97 -29.25 -20.40
C PHE A 61 7.02 -29.54 -21.57
N SER A 62 5.72 -29.36 -21.36
CA SER A 62 4.71 -29.57 -22.42
C SER A 62 4.91 -28.62 -23.60
N ASN A 63 5.23 -27.35 -23.34
CA ASN A 63 5.48 -26.34 -24.37
C ASN A 63 6.77 -26.62 -25.16
N ILE A 64 7.84 -27.09 -24.50
CA ILE A 64 9.08 -27.50 -25.19
C ILE A 64 8.82 -28.69 -26.11
N LEU A 65 8.09 -29.70 -25.63
CA LEU A 65 7.79 -30.89 -26.44
C LEU A 65 6.89 -30.54 -27.64
N LEU A 66 5.92 -29.64 -27.45
CA LEU A 66 5.08 -29.11 -28.54
C LEU A 66 5.91 -28.29 -29.55
N ALA A 67 6.85 -27.48 -29.07
CA ALA A 67 7.76 -26.71 -29.93
C ALA A 67 8.76 -27.60 -30.69
N ALA A 68 9.15 -28.74 -30.12
CA ALA A 68 10.09 -29.67 -30.74
C ALA A 68 9.43 -30.60 -31.78
N VAL A 69 8.17 -30.99 -31.57
CA VAL A 69 7.48 -31.97 -32.42
C VAL A 69 6.57 -31.31 -33.46
N ASN A 70 5.74 -30.33 -33.06
CA ASN A 70 4.64 -29.85 -33.89
C ASN A 70 5.00 -28.60 -34.71
N MET A 71 5.78 -27.67 -34.15
CA MET A 71 6.19 -26.45 -34.86
C MET A 71 7.10 -26.73 -36.07
N PRO A 72 8.07 -27.66 -36.04
CA PRO A 72 8.89 -28.00 -37.21
C PRO A 72 8.09 -28.70 -38.30
N SER A 73 7.13 -29.54 -37.91
CA SER A 73 6.19 -30.15 -38.85
C SER A 73 5.32 -29.09 -39.52
N THR A 74 4.86 -28.08 -38.79
CA THR A 74 4.04 -26.99 -39.36
C THR A 74 4.89 -26.13 -40.30
N PHE A 75 6.13 -25.81 -39.92
CA PHE A 75 7.07 -25.08 -40.76
C PHE A 75 7.34 -25.80 -42.10
N LEU A 76 7.66 -27.09 -42.05
CA LEU A 76 7.91 -27.89 -43.25
C LEU A 76 6.66 -28.08 -44.11
N ALA A 77 5.49 -28.10 -43.49
CA ALA A 77 4.22 -28.20 -44.21
C ALA A 77 3.87 -26.92 -44.99
N VAL A 78 4.21 -25.75 -44.43
CA VAL A 78 4.08 -24.47 -45.13
C VAL A 78 5.12 -24.38 -46.24
N ALA A 79 6.40 -24.65 -45.94
CA ALA A 79 7.51 -24.53 -46.89
C ALA A 79 7.44 -25.49 -48.09
N ARG A 80 6.90 -26.69 -47.91
CA ARG A 80 6.73 -27.68 -48.98
C ARG A 80 5.35 -27.66 -49.63
N ASN A 81 4.49 -26.75 -49.20
CA ASN A 81 3.12 -26.65 -49.67
C ASN A 81 2.37 -28.01 -49.62
N GLY A 82 2.63 -28.81 -48.59
CA GLY A 82 2.24 -30.22 -48.58
C GLY A 82 2.58 -30.92 -47.29
N ARG A 83 2.08 -32.14 -47.14
CA ARG A 83 2.26 -32.92 -45.92
C ARG A 83 3.73 -33.35 -45.73
N PRO A 84 4.34 -33.08 -44.57
CA PRO A 84 5.66 -33.59 -44.24
C PRO A 84 5.61 -34.98 -43.58
N PHE A 85 6.63 -35.80 -43.84
CA PHE A 85 6.95 -37.06 -43.12
C PHE A 85 5.94 -38.23 -43.14
N GLY A 86 4.88 -38.19 -43.94
CA GLY A 86 3.99 -39.34 -44.21
C GLY A 86 2.87 -39.59 -43.17
N ASP A 87 2.13 -40.70 -43.35
CA ASP A 87 0.94 -41.06 -42.55
C ASP A 87 1.21 -41.35 -41.09
N ALA A 88 2.17 -42.22 -40.83
CA ALA A 88 2.53 -42.61 -39.48
C ALA A 88 2.97 -41.40 -38.63
N PHE A 89 3.78 -40.50 -39.20
CA PHE A 89 4.24 -39.31 -38.48
C PHE A 89 3.09 -38.36 -38.16
N CYS A 90 2.15 -38.17 -39.10
CA CYS A 90 1.05 -37.24 -38.89
C CYS A 90 0.07 -37.72 -37.80
N GLN A 91 -0.13 -39.03 -37.69
CA GLN A 91 -0.89 -39.62 -36.58
C GLN A 91 -0.21 -39.38 -35.23
N VAL A 92 1.10 -39.60 -35.14
CA VAL A 92 1.88 -39.36 -33.91
C VAL A 92 1.92 -37.87 -33.55
N ALA A 93 2.13 -36.99 -34.53
CA ALA A 93 2.16 -35.55 -34.33
C ALA A 93 0.78 -35.00 -33.91
N SER A 94 -0.31 -35.56 -34.45
CA SER A 94 -1.67 -35.19 -34.07
C SER A 94 -2.04 -35.70 -32.67
N PHE A 95 -1.58 -36.89 -32.28
CA PHE A 95 -1.68 -37.40 -30.91
C PHE A 95 -0.94 -36.49 -29.93
N ALA A 96 0.32 -36.15 -30.24
CA ALA A 96 1.15 -35.27 -29.42
C ALA A 96 0.53 -33.87 -29.31
N GLU A 97 -0.04 -33.34 -30.39
CA GLU A 97 -0.73 -32.04 -30.37
C GLU A 97 -1.89 -32.06 -29.37
N THR A 98 -2.81 -33.02 -29.50
CA THR A 98 -3.99 -33.12 -28.64
C THR A 98 -3.61 -33.38 -27.18
N PHE A 99 -2.63 -34.25 -26.93
CA PHE A 99 -2.16 -34.54 -25.58
C PHE A 99 -1.53 -33.31 -24.91
N LEU A 100 -0.55 -32.66 -25.57
CA LEU A 100 0.24 -31.58 -24.96
C LEU A 100 -0.55 -30.28 -24.82
N THR A 101 -1.39 -29.95 -25.81
CA THR A 101 -2.23 -28.74 -25.74
C THR A 101 -3.28 -28.84 -24.64
N THR A 102 -3.92 -30.01 -24.47
CA THR A 102 -4.89 -30.25 -23.39
C THR A 102 -4.21 -30.17 -22.02
N ASN A 103 -3.03 -30.77 -21.86
CA ASN A 103 -2.28 -30.73 -20.60
C ASN A 103 -1.83 -29.30 -20.25
N ALA A 104 -1.40 -28.52 -21.25
CA ALA A 104 -1.03 -27.12 -21.07
C ALA A 104 -2.22 -26.24 -20.63
N MET A 105 -3.40 -26.44 -21.24
CA MET A 105 -4.61 -25.71 -20.87
C MET A 105 -5.04 -25.99 -19.43
N LEU A 106 -5.07 -27.27 -19.03
CA LEU A 106 -5.41 -27.67 -17.65
C LEU A 106 -4.36 -27.16 -16.63
N SER A 107 -3.08 -27.11 -17.01
CA SER A 107 -2.02 -26.52 -16.18
C SER A 107 -2.21 -25.01 -15.95
N MET A 108 -2.71 -24.28 -16.95
CA MET A 108 -3.05 -22.85 -16.83
C MET A 108 -4.25 -22.61 -15.92
N ALA A 109 -5.25 -23.48 -15.96
CA ALA A 109 -6.37 -23.45 -15.00
C ALA A 109 -5.88 -23.71 -13.56
N ALA A 110 -4.98 -24.68 -13.38
CA ALA A 110 -4.36 -24.97 -12.09
C ALA A 110 -3.58 -23.78 -11.52
N LEU A 111 -2.77 -23.09 -12.34
CA LEU A 111 -2.06 -21.87 -11.95
C LEU A 111 -3.00 -20.72 -11.56
N SER A 112 -4.16 -20.63 -12.21
CA SER A 112 -5.17 -19.60 -11.89
C SER A 112 -5.84 -19.87 -10.54
N MET A 113 -6.14 -21.14 -10.23
CA MET A 113 -6.69 -21.56 -8.93
C MET A 113 -5.68 -21.37 -7.80
N ASP A 114 -4.41 -21.77 -8.01
CA ASP A 114 -3.31 -21.55 -7.07
C ASP A 114 -3.22 -20.08 -6.65
N ARG A 115 -3.21 -19.17 -7.64
CA ARG A 115 -3.18 -17.72 -7.40
C ARG A 115 -4.39 -17.23 -6.61
N TRP A 116 -5.57 -17.76 -6.88
CA TRP A 116 -6.77 -17.42 -6.11
C TRP A 116 -6.63 -17.84 -4.64
N VAL A 117 -6.18 -19.07 -4.36
CA VAL A 117 -5.98 -19.56 -2.99
C VAL A 117 -4.91 -18.73 -2.27
N ALA A 118 -3.79 -18.42 -2.94
CA ALA A 118 -2.72 -17.61 -2.36
C ALA A 118 -3.14 -16.17 -2.03
N VAL A 119 -3.99 -15.54 -2.86
CA VAL A 119 -4.44 -14.15 -2.65
C VAL A 119 -5.59 -14.05 -1.65
N VAL A 120 -6.53 -14.99 -1.67
CA VAL A 120 -7.73 -14.94 -0.80
C VAL A 120 -7.46 -15.55 0.58
N PHE A 121 -6.51 -16.49 0.68
CA PHE A 121 -6.20 -17.20 1.93
C PHE A 121 -4.68 -17.24 2.20
N PRO A 122 -4.00 -16.09 2.36
CA PRO A 122 -2.53 -16.04 2.46
C PRO A 122 -1.98 -16.82 3.66
N LEU A 123 -2.67 -16.79 4.81
CA LEU A 123 -2.22 -17.43 6.06
C LEU A 123 -2.55 -18.93 6.15
N SER A 124 -3.43 -19.45 5.29
CA SER A 124 -3.77 -20.88 5.21
C SER A 124 -3.40 -21.50 3.86
N TYR A 125 -2.61 -20.81 3.05
CA TYR A 125 -2.16 -21.31 1.76
C TYR A 125 -1.41 -22.66 1.92
N SER A 126 -0.48 -22.74 2.89
CA SER A 126 0.32 -23.95 3.14
C SER A 126 -0.50 -25.14 3.66
N SER A 127 -1.66 -24.90 4.29
CA SER A 127 -2.57 -25.96 4.76
C SER A 127 -3.62 -26.35 3.72
N ARG A 128 -4.02 -25.43 2.83
CA ARG A 128 -5.02 -25.67 1.77
C ARG A 128 -4.43 -26.18 0.45
N MET A 129 -3.18 -25.85 0.14
CA MET A 129 -2.51 -26.24 -1.10
C MET A 129 -1.18 -26.92 -0.77
N ARG A 130 -1.21 -28.25 -0.62
CA ARG A 130 0.00 -29.04 -0.32
C ARG A 130 0.59 -29.64 -1.59
N TYR A 131 1.84 -30.06 -1.50
CA TYR A 131 2.55 -30.79 -2.56
C TYR A 131 1.78 -31.99 -3.11
N ARG A 132 1.13 -32.77 -2.24
CA ARG A 132 0.32 -33.92 -2.63
C ARG A 132 -0.88 -33.51 -3.50
N ASP A 133 -1.55 -32.42 -3.12
CA ASP A 133 -2.72 -31.92 -3.83
C ASP A 133 -2.34 -31.39 -5.22
N ALA A 134 -1.19 -30.73 -5.35
CA ALA A 134 -0.67 -30.29 -6.65
C ALA A 134 -0.26 -31.44 -7.58
N LEU A 135 0.36 -32.51 -7.03
CA LEU A 135 0.68 -33.70 -7.79
C LEU A 135 -0.58 -34.43 -8.29
N LEU A 136 -1.65 -34.48 -7.48
CA LEU A 136 -2.94 -35.03 -7.88
C LEU A 136 -3.57 -34.22 -9.03
N ILE A 137 -3.49 -32.89 -8.98
CA ILE A 137 -4.00 -32.01 -10.04
C ILE A 137 -3.23 -32.23 -11.36
N VAL A 138 -1.90 -32.40 -11.30
CA VAL A 138 -1.10 -32.74 -12.48
C VAL A 138 -1.42 -34.17 -12.97
N ALA A 139 -1.55 -35.15 -12.07
CA ALA A 139 -1.92 -36.51 -12.48
C ALA A 139 -3.28 -36.53 -13.21
N TYR A 140 -4.26 -35.75 -12.71
CA TYR A 140 -5.54 -35.57 -13.39
C TYR A 140 -5.40 -34.95 -14.78
N SER A 141 -4.57 -33.90 -14.93
CA SER A 141 -4.36 -33.25 -16.23
C SER A 141 -3.77 -34.20 -17.25
N TRP A 142 -2.85 -35.07 -16.83
CA TRP A 142 -2.26 -36.12 -17.68
C TRP A 142 -3.27 -37.19 -18.06
N LEU A 143 -4.06 -37.71 -17.11
CA LEU A 143 -5.08 -38.73 -17.36
C LEU A 143 -6.15 -38.24 -18.34
N GLN A 144 -6.67 -37.03 -18.15
CA GLN A 144 -7.67 -36.45 -19.04
C GLN A 144 -7.10 -36.23 -20.45
N SER A 145 -5.91 -35.62 -20.55
CA SER A 145 -5.26 -35.34 -21.83
C SER A 145 -4.94 -36.63 -22.60
N LEU A 146 -4.48 -37.66 -21.88
CA LEU A 146 -4.19 -38.97 -22.46
C LEU A 146 -5.46 -39.67 -22.94
N GLY A 147 -6.55 -39.60 -22.18
CA GLY A 147 -7.84 -40.19 -22.55
C GLY A 147 -8.38 -39.65 -23.89
N PHE A 148 -8.34 -38.33 -24.09
CA PHE A 148 -8.77 -37.73 -25.35
C PHE A 148 -7.81 -38.04 -26.52
N ALA A 149 -6.51 -38.00 -26.29
CA ALA A 149 -5.51 -38.31 -27.32
C ALA A 149 -5.57 -39.80 -27.74
N LEU A 150 -5.78 -40.73 -26.81
CA LEU A 150 -5.96 -42.15 -27.11
C LEU A 150 -7.27 -42.42 -27.84
N THR A 151 -8.36 -41.77 -27.43
CA THR A 151 -9.66 -41.90 -28.11
C THR A 151 -9.57 -41.42 -29.57
N GLN A 152 -8.88 -40.30 -29.81
CA GLN A 152 -8.59 -39.82 -31.16
C GLN A 152 -7.80 -40.85 -31.98
N LEU A 153 -6.78 -41.48 -31.39
CA LEU A 153 -5.94 -42.47 -32.06
C LEU A 153 -6.72 -43.75 -32.38
N LEU A 154 -7.52 -44.25 -31.43
CA LEU A 154 -8.34 -45.47 -31.60
C LEU A 154 -9.43 -45.30 -32.66
N MET A 155 -9.96 -44.09 -32.82
CA MET A 155 -11.03 -43.79 -33.78
C MET A 155 -10.51 -43.34 -35.15
N ASP A 156 -9.19 -43.27 -35.33
CA ASP A 156 -8.50 -42.78 -36.53
C ASP A 156 -8.96 -41.37 -36.95
N TRP A 157 -9.04 -40.46 -35.97
CA TRP A 157 -9.48 -39.07 -36.18
C TRP A 157 -8.33 -38.07 -36.26
N GLY A 158 -7.08 -38.53 -36.32
CA GLY A 158 -5.90 -37.68 -36.52
C GLY A 158 -5.51 -37.61 -38.00
N GLY A 159 -5.21 -36.41 -38.53
CA GLY A 159 -4.84 -36.29 -39.93
C GLY A 159 -4.25 -34.94 -40.33
N TYR A 160 -3.70 -34.87 -41.54
CA TYR A 160 -3.17 -33.61 -42.06
C TYR A 160 -4.33 -32.69 -42.47
N SER A 161 -4.38 -31.47 -41.93
CA SER A 161 -5.31 -30.44 -42.36
C SER A 161 -4.62 -29.43 -43.26
N HIS A 162 -5.06 -29.35 -44.51
CA HIS A 162 -4.56 -28.37 -45.48
C HIS A 162 -4.88 -26.92 -45.07
N THR A 163 -5.93 -26.70 -44.29
CA THR A 163 -6.32 -25.38 -43.79
C THR A 163 -5.33 -24.87 -42.74
N TYR A 164 -4.86 -25.77 -41.85
CA TYR A 164 -3.95 -25.41 -40.76
C TYR A 164 -2.48 -25.68 -41.06
N ALA A 165 -2.17 -26.29 -42.22
CA ALA A 165 -0.85 -26.79 -42.58
C ALA A 165 -0.19 -27.59 -41.43
N SER A 166 -0.97 -28.38 -40.69
CA SER A 166 -0.50 -29.13 -39.52
C SER A 166 -1.29 -30.43 -39.36
N CYS A 167 -0.75 -31.35 -38.57
CA CYS A 167 -1.37 -32.61 -38.21
C CYS A 167 -2.25 -32.42 -36.97
N THR A 168 -3.56 -32.46 -37.16
CA THR A 168 -4.59 -32.08 -36.17
C THR A 168 -5.77 -33.06 -36.26
N LEU A 169 -6.72 -32.99 -35.32
CA LEU A 169 -8.01 -33.65 -35.42
C LEU A 169 -8.69 -33.32 -36.76
N ARG A 170 -9.11 -34.34 -37.51
CA ARG A 170 -9.79 -34.22 -38.81
C ARG A 170 -10.80 -35.35 -38.99
N LEU A 171 -12.01 -35.03 -39.45
CA LEU A 171 -12.99 -36.03 -39.85
C LEU A 171 -12.59 -36.65 -41.20
N GLN A 172 -12.21 -37.94 -41.20
CA GLN A 172 -11.80 -38.67 -42.39
C GLN A 172 -12.97 -39.37 -43.10
N ASP A 173 -13.93 -39.91 -42.35
CA ASP A 173 -15.13 -40.57 -42.88
C ASP A 173 -16.43 -39.82 -42.49
N ARG A 174 -17.21 -39.41 -43.50
CA ARG A 174 -18.48 -38.69 -43.30
C ARG A 174 -19.55 -39.52 -42.60
N SER A 175 -19.45 -40.86 -42.60
CA SER A 175 -20.40 -41.76 -41.93
C SER A 175 -20.37 -41.62 -40.40
N ARG A 176 -19.22 -41.23 -39.82
CA ARG A 176 -18.99 -41.10 -38.37
C ARG A 176 -19.16 -39.66 -37.86
N ARG A 177 -19.79 -38.78 -38.63
CA ARG A 177 -19.94 -37.34 -38.32
C ARG A 177 -20.55 -37.08 -36.94
N VAL A 178 -21.57 -37.84 -36.56
CA VAL A 178 -22.25 -37.67 -35.25
C VAL A 178 -21.33 -38.03 -34.10
N ALA A 179 -20.62 -39.16 -34.18
CA ALA A 179 -19.65 -39.58 -33.16
C ALA A 179 -18.47 -38.60 -33.03
N TYR A 180 -17.97 -38.09 -34.16
CA TYR A 180 -16.91 -37.08 -34.18
C TYR A 180 -17.39 -35.73 -33.60
N ALA A 181 -18.61 -35.30 -33.91
CA ALA A 181 -19.20 -34.07 -33.35
C ALA A 181 -19.43 -34.19 -31.83
N ALA A 182 -19.89 -35.35 -31.35
CA ALA A 182 -20.03 -35.60 -29.92
C ALA A 182 -18.67 -35.61 -29.20
N PHE A 183 -17.65 -36.24 -29.78
CA PHE A 183 -16.29 -36.23 -29.25
C PHE A 183 -15.69 -34.83 -29.18
N THR A 184 -15.78 -34.05 -30.27
CA THR A 184 -15.23 -32.68 -30.30
C THR A 184 -15.97 -31.76 -29.33
N ALA A 185 -17.29 -31.86 -29.21
CA ALA A 185 -18.06 -31.13 -28.21
C ALA A 185 -17.65 -31.48 -26.78
N LEU A 186 -17.48 -32.77 -26.47
CA LEU A 186 -17.04 -33.22 -25.15
C LEU A 186 -15.60 -32.79 -24.82
N PHE A 187 -14.70 -32.89 -25.79
CA PHE A 187 -13.32 -32.45 -25.69
C PHE A 187 -13.22 -30.95 -25.38
N HIS A 188 -13.94 -30.12 -26.14
CA HIS A 188 -13.95 -28.67 -25.93
C HIS A 188 -14.65 -28.26 -24.63
N SER A 189 -15.73 -28.94 -24.24
CA SER A 189 -16.44 -28.66 -22.98
C SER A 189 -15.59 -29.00 -21.76
N SER A 190 -14.95 -30.18 -21.76
CA SER A 190 -14.14 -30.66 -20.62
C SER A 190 -12.77 -29.98 -20.50
N SER A 191 -12.24 -29.43 -21.60
CA SER A 191 -10.91 -28.82 -21.61
C SER A 191 -10.99 -27.30 -21.65
N PHE A 192 -11.62 -26.72 -22.69
CA PHE A 192 -11.64 -25.27 -22.89
C PHE A 192 -12.65 -24.57 -21.98
N LEU A 193 -13.93 -25.01 -21.98
CA LEU A 193 -14.98 -24.36 -21.20
C LEU A 193 -14.70 -24.47 -19.69
N LEU A 194 -14.23 -25.63 -19.23
CA LEU A 194 -13.79 -25.82 -17.85
C LEU A 194 -12.67 -24.83 -17.47
N CYS A 195 -11.61 -24.74 -18.28
CA CYS A 195 -10.51 -23.80 -18.02
C CYS A 195 -10.99 -22.35 -17.99
N LEU A 196 -11.90 -21.97 -18.90
CA LEU A 196 -12.46 -20.62 -18.94
C LEU A 196 -13.29 -20.31 -17.68
N LEU A 197 -14.15 -21.23 -17.24
CA LEU A 197 -14.95 -21.06 -16.04
C LEU A 197 -14.08 -20.94 -14.79
N VAL A 198 -13.08 -21.81 -14.65
CA VAL A 198 -12.11 -21.77 -13.54
C VAL A 198 -11.36 -20.43 -13.53
N LEU A 199 -10.90 -19.98 -14.70
CA LEU A 199 -10.18 -18.72 -14.84
C LEU A 199 -11.07 -17.53 -14.49
N CYS A 200 -12.28 -17.45 -15.05
CA CYS A 200 -13.25 -16.40 -14.72
C CYS A 200 -13.58 -16.38 -13.23
N PHE A 201 -13.83 -17.54 -12.61
CA PHE A 201 -14.09 -17.64 -11.18
C PHE A 201 -12.90 -17.14 -10.35
N ALA A 202 -11.69 -17.66 -10.60
CA ALA A 202 -10.48 -17.28 -9.88
C ALA A 202 -10.21 -15.77 -10.00
N TYR A 203 -10.27 -15.21 -11.21
CA TYR A 203 -10.04 -13.78 -11.43
C TYR A 203 -11.16 -12.91 -10.87
N LEU A 204 -12.44 -13.30 -10.93
CA LEU A 204 -13.53 -12.54 -10.32
C LEU A 204 -13.38 -12.50 -8.79
N LYS A 205 -12.96 -13.60 -8.16
CA LYS A 205 -12.70 -13.64 -6.71
C LYS A 205 -11.48 -12.81 -6.34
N VAL A 206 -10.39 -12.92 -7.08
CA VAL A 206 -9.19 -12.09 -6.90
C VAL A 206 -9.52 -10.61 -7.13
N LEU A 207 -10.31 -10.26 -8.15
CA LEU A 207 -10.77 -8.89 -8.41
C LEU A 207 -11.72 -8.38 -7.34
N ARG A 208 -12.56 -9.24 -6.74
CA ARG A 208 -13.43 -8.83 -5.63
C ARG A 208 -12.60 -8.43 -4.40
N VAL A 209 -11.58 -9.21 -4.07
CA VAL A 209 -10.65 -8.90 -2.98
C VAL A 209 -9.74 -7.71 -3.35
N ALA A 210 -9.21 -7.67 -4.57
CA ALA A 210 -8.38 -6.56 -5.04
C ALA A 210 -9.16 -5.24 -5.19
N ARG A 211 -10.44 -5.25 -5.59
CA ARG A 211 -11.33 -4.07 -5.57
C ARG A 211 -11.71 -3.66 -4.16
N SER A 212 -11.68 -4.59 -3.19
CA SER A 212 -11.82 -4.29 -1.76
C SER A 212 -10.58 -3.60 -1.19
N HIS A 213 -9.38 -3.88 -1.74
CA HIS A 213 -8.10 -3.31 -1.25
C HIS A 213 -7.53 -2.15 -2.11
N CYS A 214 -7.93 -2.01 -3.37
CA CYS A 214 -7.45 -0.98 -4.31
C CYS A 214 -8.60 -0.45 -5.20
N LYS A 215 -8.94 0.83 -5.05
CA LYS A 215 -9.94 1.54 -5.88
C LYS A 215 -9.31 2.41 -6.97
N ARG A 216 -8.24 1.95 -7.62
CA ARG A 216 -7.77 2.48 -8.91
C ARG A 216 -6.89 1.45 -9.61
N ILE A 217 -7.30 1.04 -10.82
CA ILE A 217 -6.48 0.74 -12.01
C ILE A 217 -7.47 0.32 -13.10
N ASP A 218 -7.62 1.18 -14.11
CA ASP A 218 -7.99 0.77 -15.46
C ASP A 218 -6.77 0.12 -16.12
N VAL A 219 -7.02 -0.83 -17.03
CA VAL A 219 -6.08 -1.64 -17.83
C VAL A 219 -5.87 -3.06 -17.29
N ILE A 220 -6.83 -3.97 -17.55
CA ILE A 220 -6.54 -5.37 -17.91
C ILE A 220 -7.61 -5.88 -18.90
N THR A 221 -7.43 -5.60 -20.19
CA THR A 221 -8.13 -6.26 -21.30
C THR A 221 -7.11 -6.70 -22.34
N VAL A 222 -6.21 -7.60 -21.94
CA VAL A 222 -5.28 -8.26 -22.88
C VAL A 222 -5.30 -9.79 -22.71
N GLN A 223 -5.62 -10.32 -21.53
CA GLN A 223 -5.67 -11.77 -21.29
C GLN A 223 -7.01 -12.42 -21.69
N THR A 224 -8.13 -11.69 -21.55
CA THR A 224 -9.48 -12.13 -21.97
C THR A 224 -9.64 -12.15 -23.50
N LEU A 225 -8.98 -11.23 -24.21
CA LEU A 225 -8.99 -11.18 -25.68
C LEU A 225 -8.16 -12.30 -26.32
N LEU A 226 -7.16 -12.86 -25.61
CA LEU A 226 -6.34 -13.99 -26.09
C LEU A 226 -7.02 -15.35 -25.90
N LEU A 227 -8.02 -15.47 -25.02
CA LEU A 227 -8.86 -16.67 -24.88
C LEU A 227 -9.95 -16.75 -25.96
N LEU A 228 -10.39 -15.61 -26.50
CA LEU A 228 -11.36 -15.55 -27.61
C LEU A 228 -10.77 -16.00 -28.96
N VAL A 229 -9.44 -16.01 -29.09
CA VAL A 229 -8.76 -16.46 -30.32
C VAL A 229 -8.89 -17.98 -30.54
N ASP A 230 -9.14 -18.77 -29.49
CA ASP A 230 -9.39 -20.22 -29.59
C ASP A 230 -10.80 -20.57 -30.13
N ILE A 231 -11.73 -19.59 -30.19
CA ILE A 231 -13.13 -19.83 -30.58
C ILE A 231 -13.29 -19.90 -32.11
N HIS A 232 -12.45 -19.19 -32.88
CA HIS A 232 -12.68 -19.03 -34.32
C HIS A 232 -12.23 -20.20 -35.23
N PRO A 233 -11.24 -21.06 -34.90
CA PRO A 233 -10.84 -22.13 -35.83
C PRO A 233 -11.77 -23.34 -35.84
N ARG A 234 -12.32 -23.72 -34.68
CA ARG A 234 -12.97 -25.04 -34.53
C ARG A 234 -14.50 -25.00 -34.55
N LEU A 235 -15.12 -23.84 -34.32
CA LEU A 235 -16.55 -23.63 -34.57
C LEU A 235 -16.90 -23.55 -36.06
N VAL A 236 -15.94 -23.17 -36.91
CA VAL A 236 -16.15 -23.08 -38.36
C VAL A 236 -16.26 -24.45 -39.03
N GLU A 237 -15.72 -25.52 -38.43
CA GLU A 237 -15.94 -26.89 -38.93
C GLU A 237 -17.33 -27.47 -38.57
N LEU A 238 -18.08 -26.81 -37.67
CA LEU A 238 -19.47 -27.16 -37.34
C LEU A 238 -20.51 -26.42 -38.20
N ALA A 239 -20.08 -25.44 -39.03
CA ALA A 239 -20.92 -24.70 -39.96
C ALA A 239 -20.48 -24.98 -41.41
N PRO A 240 -21.21 -25.79 -42.20
CA PRO A 240 -20.77 -26.23 -43.54
C PRO A 240 -20.74 -25.14 -44.62
N SER A 241 -20.89 -23.85 -44.26
CA SER A 241 -21.08 -22.73 -45.20
C SER A 241 -19.97 -21.67 -45.20
N VAL A 242 -18.92 -21.79 -44.38
CA VAL A 242 -17.85 -20.77 -44.30
C VAL A 242 -16.51 -21.33 -44.81
N HIS A 243 -16.10 -20.92 -46.01
CA HIS A 243 -14.79 -21.28 -46.57
C HIS A 243 -13.70 -20.44 -45.91
N VAL A 244 -12.86 -21.05 -45.06
CA VAL A 244 -11.71 -20.37 -44.44
C VAL A 244 -10.50 -20.50 -45.37
N PRO A 245 -9.95 -19.38 -45.89
CA PRO A 245 -8.74 -19.41 -46.68
C PRO A 245 -7.55 -19.97 -45.88
N ARG A 246 -6.69 -20.74 -46.53
CA ARG A 246 -5.54 -21.40 -45.88
C ARG A 246 -4.64 -20.47 -45.07
N TYR A 247 -4.38 -19.24 -45.54
CA TYR A 247 -3.54 -18.28 -44.83
C TYR A 247 -4.13 -17.88 -43.46
N TRP A 248 -5.47 -17.83 -43.32
CA TRP A 248 -6.15 -17.58 -42.03
C TRP A 248 -6.02 -18.77 -41.06
N GLY A 249 -6.08 -20.00 -41.58
CA GLY A 249 -5.89 -21.20 -40.76
C GLY A 249 -4.46 -21.29 -40.20
N VAL A 250 -3.45 -21.07 -41.05
CA VAL A 250 -2.04 -21.05 -40.61
C VAL A 250 -1.77 -19.89 -39.63
N ALA A 251 -2.31 -18.69 -39.89
CA ALA A 251 -2.20 -17.56 -38.96
C ALA A 251 -2.76 -17.88 -37.57
N THR A 252 -3.86 -18.64 -37.47
CA THR A 252 -4.42 -19.01 -36.17
C THR A 252 -3.56 -20.05 -35.43
N LYS A 253 -2.91 -20.97 -36.16
CA LYS A 253 -1.90 -21.86 -35.56
C LYS A 253 -0.69 -21.08 -35.04
N CYS A 254 -0.22 -20.05 -35.74
CA CYS A 254 0.83 -19.16 -35.25
C CYS A 254 0.45 -18.44 -33.94
N LEU A 255 -0.81 -17.99 -33.80
CA LEU A 255 -1.30 -17.39 -32.55
C LEU A 255 -1.33 -18.40 -31.40
N THR A 256 -1.72 -19.65 -31.69
CA THR A 256 -1.69 -20.75 -30.71
C THR A 256 -0.26 -21.00 -30.24
N TYR A 257 0.71 -21.05 -31.15
CA TYR A 257 2.13 -21.21 -30.80
C TYR A 257 2.71 -20.01 -30.04
N ALA A 258 2.33 -18.77 -30.40
CA ALA A 258 2.75 -17.57 -29.68
C ALA A 258 2.20 -17.52 -28.23
N LYS A 259 1.02 -18.09 -27.99
CA LYS A 259 0.48 -18.26 -26.63
C LYS A 259 1.35 -19.24 -25.83
N THR A 260 1.62 -20.43 -26.38
CA THR A 260 2.47 -21.44 -25.72
C THR A 260 3.90 -20.97 -25.44
N SER A 261 4.43 -20.01 -26.20
CA SER A 261 5.78 -19.47 -25.98
C SER A 261 5.86 -18.46 -24.84
N SER A 262 4.74 -17.86 -24.43
CA SER A 262 4.74 -16.75 -23.47
C SER A 262 4.13 -17.11 -22.10
N ASP A 263 3.22 -18.08 -22.03
CA ASP A 263 2.43 -18.38 -20.82
C ASP A 263 3.29 -18.66 -19.55
N ALA A 264 4.22 -19.62 -19.61
CA ALA A 264 5.06 -19.97 -18.47
C ALA A 264 6.03 -18.83 -18.09
N PHE A 265 6.63 -18.16 -19.08
CA PHE A 265 7.61 -17.10 -18.87
C PHE A 265 6.97 -15.83 -18.29
N VAL A 266 5.80 -15.42 -18.78
CA VAL A 266 5.05 -14.27 -18.25
C VAL A 266 4.62 -14.53 -16.80
N TYR A 267 4.14 -15.74 -16.49
CA TYR A 267 3.78 -16.10 -15.12
C TYR A 267 4.97 -16.01 -14.16
N CYS A 268 6.13 -16.54 -14.57
CA CYS A 268 7.37 -16.44 -13.82
C CYS A 268 7.84 -14.98 -13.62
N LEU A 269 7.79 -14.15 -14.66
CA LEU A 269 8.14 -12.73 -14.56
C LEU A 269 7.22 -11.94 -13.63
N LEU A 270 6.00 -12.38 -13.34
CA LEU A 270 5.13 -11.70 -12.40
C LEU A 270 5.49 -12.00 -10.92
N ARG A 271 6.37 -12.97 -10.65
CA ARG A 271 6.84 -13.30 -9.29
C ARG A 271 8.21 -12.68 -8.99
N GLN A 272 8.29 -11.98 -7.85
CA GLN A 272 9.50 -11.26 -7.42
C GLN A 272 10.71 -12.19 -7.20
N GLN A 273 10.49 -13.38 -6.61
CA GLN A 273 11.55 -14.38 -6.37
C GLN A 273 12.21 -14.87 -7.68
N TYR A 274 11.42 -15.10 -8.73
CA TYR A 274 11.93 -15.52 -10.04
C TYR A 274 12.72 -14.40 -10.72
N ARG A 275 12.27 -13.13 -10.61
CA ARG A 275 13.02 -11.97 -11.14
C ARG A 275 14.43 -11.89 -10.53
N LYS A 276 14.55 -12.13 -9.22
CA LYS A 276 15.85 -12.10 -8.52
C LYS A 276 16.82 -13.16 -9.08
N VAL A 277 16.35 -14.40 -9.27
CA VAL A 277 17.16 -15.50 -9.81
C VAL A 277 17.49 -15.29 -11.28
N LEU A 278 16.54 -14.84 -12.10
CA LEU A 278 16.79 -14.54 -13.51
C LEU A 278 17.85 -13.45 -13.68
N VAL A 279 17.81 -12.40 -12.85
CA VAL A 279 18.81 -11.33 -12.85
C VAL A 279 20.17 -11.85 -12.38
N SER A 280 20.24 -12.69 -11.34
CA SER A 280 21.53 -13.25 -10.90
C SER A 280 22.18 -14.15 -11.96
N ILE A 281 21.39 -14.87 -12.76
CA ILE A 281 21.88 -15.70 -13.87
C ILE A 281 22.46 -14.86 -14.98
N VAL A 282 21.77 -13.78 -15.34
CA VAL A 282 22.22 -12.85 -16.39
C VAL A 282 23.48 -12.10 -15.94
N CYS A 283 23.56 -11.69 -14.66
CA CYS A 283 24.72 -10.99 -14.12
C CYS A 283 25.95 -11.88 -13.90
N ARG A 284 25.79 -13.14 -13.45
CA ARG A 284 26.93 -14.07 -13.26
C ARG A 284 27.71 -14.39 -14.53
N ARG A 285 27.09 -14.23 -15.71
CA ARG A 285 27.73 -14.51 -17.01
C ARG A 285 28.63 -13.38 -17.52
N SER A 286 28.71 -12.26 -16.79
CA SER A 286 29.54 -11.09 -17.13
C SER A 286 30.84 -10.98 -16.31
N GLU A 287 31.11 -11.86 -15.34
CA GLU A 287 32.28 -11.77 -14.44
C GLU A 287 33.33 -12.90 -14.60
N GLU A 288 33.22 -13.78 -15.60
CA GLU A 288 34.27 -14.77 -15.87
C GLU A 288 35.34 -14.22 -16.84
N GLU A 289 36.20 -13.33 -16.37
CA GLU A 289 37.59 -13.19 -16.87
C GLU A 289 38.57 -13.43 -15.72
N PRO A 290 39.54 -14.36 -15.85
CA PRO A 290 40.45 -14.71 -14.76
C PRO A 290 41.69 -13.79 -14.73
N VAL A 291 41.90 -13.07 -13.63
CA VAL A 291 43.17 -12.39 -13.33
C VAL A 291 44.08 -13.34 -12.53
N PRO A 292 45.38 -13.51 -12.87
CA PRO A 292 46.24 -14.47 -12.20
C PRO A 292 46.71 -13.99 -10.82
N ALA A 293 46.81 -14.96 -9.90
CA ALA A 293 47.33 -14.78 -8.55
C ALA A 293 48.84 -14.51 -8.54
N VAL A 294 49.25 -13.48 -7.80
CA VAL A 294 50.62 -13.31 -7.29
C VAL A 294 50.52 -13.21 -5.77
N GLY A 295 51.13 -14.17 -5.08
CA GLY A 295 51.20 -14.19 -3.62
C GLY A 295 52.34 -13.32 -3.08
N LEU A 296 52.21 -12.89 -1.83
CA LEU A 296 53.32 -12.71 -0.89
C LEU A 296 52.78 -12.50 0.54
N GLN A 297 53.59 -12.97 1.49
CA GLN A 297 53.34 -13.19 2.91
C GLN A 297 53.37 -11.92 3.79
N HIS A 298 52.70 -12.05 4.94
CA HIS A 298 52.92 -11.44 6.26
C HIS A 298 53.68 -10.11 6.41
N GLN A 299 53.04 -9.11 7.02
CA GLN A 299 53.48 -8.54 8.32
C GLN A 299 52.42 -7.64 8.97
N GLN A 300 52.26 -7.78 10.29
CA GLN A 300 51.50 -6.90 11.17
C GLN A 300 52.20 -5.53 11.31
N HIS A 301 51.45 -4.42 11.31
CA HIS A 301 51.58 -3.31 12.26
C HIS A 301 50.45 -2.26 12.09
N ALA A 302 50.21 -1.53 13.17
CA ALA A 302 49.08 -0.65 13.47
C ALA A 302 48.95 0.63 12.61
N GLY A 303 47.75 1.23 12.59
CA GLY A 303 47.56 2.66 12.30
C GLY A 303 46.36 3.03 11.43
N HIS A 304 45.54 3.94 11.94
CA HIS A 304 44.41 4.66 11.33
C HIS A 304 44.50 4.97 9.81
N HIS A 305 43.41 4.70 9.08
CA HIS A 305 42.73 5.63 8.13
C HIS A 305 41.58 4.90 7.42
N GLY A 306 40.33 5.28 7.70
CA GLY A 306 39.17 4.83 6.93
C GLY A 306 39.06 5.61 5.61
N ARG A 307 39.33 4.96 4.48
CA ARG A 307 39.07 5.51 3.14
C ARG A 307 37.74 5.01 2.59
N GLN A 308 37.02 5.95 2.01
CA GLN A 308 35.75 5.86 1.28
C GLN A 308 35.77 4.79 0.17
N LEU A 309 34.63 4.13 -0.02
CA LEU A 309 34.30 3.35 -1.21
C LEU A 309 33.27 4.13 -2.06
N HIS A 310 33.71 4.59 -3.23
CA HIS A 310 32.90 5.25 -4.26
C HIS A 310 31.93 4.24 -4.96
N PRO A 311 30.78 4.69 -5.50
CA PRO A 311 29.80 3.83 -6.16
C PRO A 311 30.03 3.80 -7.69
N GLN A 312 30.59 2.70 -8.22
CA GLN A 312 30.57 2.39 -9.66
C GLN A 312 29.41 1.46 -10.07
N SER A 313 28.57 1.02 -9.13
CA SER A 313 27.48 0.06 -9.37
C SER A 313 26.19 0.67 -9.93
N HIS A 314 26.04 1.99 -9.93
CA HIS A 314 24.80 2.66 -10.38
C HIS A 314 24.71 2.85 -11.91
N LEU A 315 25.85 2.99 -12.62
CA LEU A 315 25.87 3.19 -14.08
C LEU A 315 25.53 1.92 -14.89
N SER A 316 25.73 0.72 -14.32
CA SER A 316 25.39 -0.56 -14.98
C SER A 316 23.88 -0.87 -14.89
N TRP A 317 23.23 -0.42 -13.81
CA TRP A 317 21.81 -0.57 -13.57
C TRP A 317 20.93 0.20 -14.56
N GLU A 318 21.32 1.41 -14.96
CA GLU A 318 20.57 2.21 -15.94
C GLU A 318 20.70 1.64 -17.36
N ARG A 319 21.87 1.09 -17.72
CA ARG A 319 22.07 0.42 -19.02
C ARG A 319 21.23 -0.85 -19.15
N ALA A 320 21.11 -1.64 -18.07
CA ALA A 320 20.26 -2.83 -18.02
C ALA A 320 18.75 -2.48 -18.09
N ARG A 321 18.32 -1.44 -17.36
CA ARG A 321 16.94 -0.92 -17.41
C ARG A 321 16.58 -0.44 -18.82
N SER A 322 17.51 0.24 -19.50
CA SER A 322 17.36 0.73 -20.87
C SER A 322 17.36 -0.40 -21.93
N ALA A 323 18.06 -1.51 -21.70
CA ALA A 323 18.01 -2.70 -22.57
C ALA A 323 16.67 -3.44 -22.48
N VAL A 324 16.14 -3.63 -21.26
CA VAL A 324 14.82 -4.24 -21.01
C VAL A 324 13.69 -3.37 -21.57
N HIS A 325 13.80 -2.04 -21.43
CA HIS A 325 12.81 -1.12 -21.97
C HIS A 325 12.84 -1.07 -23.51
N ARG A 326 14.01 -1.21 -24.15
CA ARG A 326 14.16 -1.36 -25.61
C ARG A 326 13.56 -2.67 -26.14
N LEU A 327 13.71 -3.78 -25.42
CA LEU A 327 13.06 -5.07 -25.75
C LEU A 327 11.53 -5.01 -25.65
N GLN A 328 10.99 -4.34 -24.62
CA GLN A 328 9.55 -4.10 -24.48
C GLN A 328 8.99 -3.15 -25.56
N LYS A 329 9.76 -2.13 -25.97
CA LYS A 329 9.41 -1.22 -27.07
C LYS A 329 9.40 -1.97 -28.42
N GLY A 330 10.37 -2.86 -28.65
CA GLY A 330 10.43 -3.72 -29.85
C GLY A 330 9.24 -4.66 -29.98
N GLN A 331 8.81 -5.31 -28.90
CA GLN A 331 7.64 -6.21 -28.90
C GLN A 331 6.31 -5.45 -29.06
N ARG A 332 6.16 -4.26 -28.46
CA ARG A 332 4.97 -3.41 -28.65
C ARG A 332 4.90 -2.80 -30.07
N SER A 333 6.04 -2.48 -30.68
CA SER A 333 6.11 -2.01 -32.06
C SER A 333 5.81 -3.11 -33.08
N ALA A 334 6.27 -4.34 -32.85
CA ALA A 334 5.92 -5.50 -33.69
C ALA A 334 4.41 -5.83 -33.62
N ALA A 335 3.81 -5.78 -32.43
CA ALA A 335 2.38 -5.99 -32.26
C ALA A 335 1.53 -4.90 -32.93
N ARG A 336 1.93 -3.62 -32.84
CA ARG A 336 1.26 -2.49 -33.52
C ARG A 336 1.46 -2.48 -35.03
N ALA A 337 2.61 -2.94 -35.53
CA ALA A 337 2.86 -3.12 -36.96
C ALA A 337 1.93 -4.17 -37.56
N LEU A 338 1.75 -5.31 -36.87
CA LEU A 338 0.81 -6.37 -37.27
C LEU A 338 -0.66 -5.91 -37.23
N THR A 339 -1.07 -5.09 -36.26
CA THR A 339 -2.44 -4.52 -36.22
C THR A 339 -2.67 -3.44 -37.27
N ARG A 340 -1.63 -2.66 -37.65
CA ARG A 340 -1.70 -1.68 -38.75
C ARG A 340 -1.77 -2.37 -40.11
N ILE A 341 -1.07 -3.48 -40.30
CA ILE A 341 -1.16 -4.33 -41.51
C ILE A 341 -2.57 -4.94 -41.63
N GLN A 342 -3.19 -5.35 -40.52
CA GLN A 342 -4.59 -5.81 -40.51
C GLN A 342 -5.61 -4.71 -40.84
N ARG A 343 -5.40 -3.46 -40.41
CA ARG A 343 -6.30 -2.33 -40.74
C ARG A 343 -6.10 -1.81 -42.17
N ALA A 344 -4.86 -1.86 -42.69
CA ALA A 344 -4.57 -1.50 -44.08
C ALA A 344 -5.22 -2.48 -45.07
N ALA A 345 -5.38 -3.76 -44.70
CA ALA A 345 -6.02 -4.77 -45.53
C ALA A 345 -7.55 -4.65 -45.63
N GLN A 346 -8.21 -3.84 -44.78
CA GLN A 346 -9.65 -3.58 -44.84
C GLN A 346 -10.02 -2.25 -45.54
N GLY A 347 -9.03 -1.43 -45.93
CA GLY A 347 -9.24 -0.11 -46.52
C GLY A 347 -9.07 0.00 -48.04
N CYS A 348 -8.56 -1.04 -48.73
CA CYS A 348 -8.35 -0.99 -50.18
C CYS A 348 -9.47 -1.68 -50.95
N SER A 349 -10.64 -1.03 -50.98
CA SER A 349 -11.64 -1.17 -52.03
C SER A 349 -12.02 0.22 -52.51
N ALA A 350 -11.09 0.91 -53.17
CA ALA A 350 -11.39 2.05 -54.03
C ALA A 350 -10.17 2.44 -54.88
N GLN A 351 -10.39 2.41 -56.19
CA GLN A 351 -9.74 3.18 -57.25
C GLN A 351 -8.35 2.79 -57.79
N THR A 352 -8.40 2.71 -59.12
CA THR A 352 -7.42 2.35 -60.15
C THR A 352 -6.50 3.49 -60.59
N LYS A 353 -5.33 3.06 -61.11
CA LYS A 353 -4.58 3.53 -62.31
C LYS A 353 -3.44 4.56 -62.21
N GLU A 354 -2.38 4.22 -62.97
CA GLU A 354 -1.22 4.98 -63.51
C GLU A 354 -0.11 5.37 -62.51
N GLY A 355 1.20 5.26 -62.74
CA GLY A 355 2.04 4.78 -63.85
C GLY A 355 3.48 5.35 -63.67
N GLY A 356 4.54 4.52 -63.88
CA GLY A 356 5.83 4.94 -64.46
C GLY A 356 7.02 5.45 -63.59
N PHE A 357 8.17 4.76 -63.78
CA PHE A 357 9.57 5.25 -63.98
C PHE A 357 10.68 5.25 -62.89
N CYS A 358 11.73 4.45 -63.20
CA CYS A 358 13.22 4.55 -63.09
C CYS A 358 13.96 4.81 -61.74
N ALA A 359 14.87 3.91 -61.31
CA ALA A 359 16.35 3.84 -61.53
C ALA A 359 17.13 4.78 -60.55
N GLU A 360 18.32 4.53 -59.96
CA GLU A 360 19.52 3.76 -60.32
C GLU A 360 20.55 3.78 -59.13
N GLY A 361 21.57 2.90 -59.16
CA GLY A 361 22.89 3.04 -58.46
C GLY A 361 23.01 2.53 -57.01
N GLY A 362 24.04 1.82 -56.51
CA GLY A 362 25.33 1.28 -56.97
C GLY A 362 26.04 0.71 -55.70
N ARG A 363 26.47 -0.56 -55.65
CA ARG A 363 27.81 -1.15 -55.90
C ARG A 363 28.85 -1.16 -54.74
N TYR A 364 29.30 -2.41 -54.43
CA TYR A 364 30.63 -2.92 -53.97
C TYR A 364 31.16 -2.52 -52.55
N HIS A 365 31.88 -3.33 -51.75
CA HIS A 365 32.78 -4.52 -51.86
C HIS A 365 32.63 -5.40 -50.60
N SER A 366 32.58 -6.75 -50.63
CA SER A 366 33.63 -7.79 -50.78
C SER A 366 34.69 -7.90 -49.66
N GLY A 367 34.76 -9.09 -49.01
CA GLY A 367 35.91 -9.56 -48.23
C GLY A 367 35.65 -10.86 -47.45
N LYS A 368 36.11 -12.01 -47.97
CA LYS A 368 36.16 -13.34 -47.31
C LYS A 368 37.59 -13.65 -46.80
N VAL A 369 37.70 -14.61 -45.87
CA VAL A 369 38.62 -15.80 -45.86
C VAL A 369 39.43 -16.05 -44.55
N ALA A 370 39.30 -17.30 -44.05
CA ALA A 370 40.19 -18.22 -43.28
C ALA A 370 40.86 -17.77 -41.96
N ALA A 371 40.84 -18.51 -40.83
CA ALA A 371 41.07 -19.93 -40.47
C ALA A 371 42.55 -20.36 -40.30
N ARG A 372 42.96 -20.70 -39.04
CA ARG A 372 43.97 -21.71 -38.58
C ARG A 372 44.18 -21.56 -37.04
N ARG A 373 43.87 -22.55 -36.18
CA ARG A 373 44.59 -23.79 -35.72
C ARG A 373 45.75 -23.58 -34.71
N HIS A 374 45.61 -24.14 -33.49
CA HIS A 374 46.50 -25.12 -32.80
C HIS A 374 45.93 -25.44 -31.39
N ILE A 375 45.40 -26.63 -31.11
CA ILE A 375 46.01 -27.88 -30.55
C ILE A 375 46.58 -27.74 -29.12
N ALA A 376 45.92 -28.40 -28.16
CA ALA A 376 46.59 -29.27 -27.18
C ALA A 376 45.60 -30.34 -26.66
N HIS A 377 46.11 -31.57 -26.64
CA HIS A 377 45.46 -32.83 -26.30
C HIS A 377 45.48 -33.08 -24.78
N HIS A 378 44.43 -33.70 -24.25
CA HIS A 378 44.59 -34.83 -23.32
C HIS A 378 43.49 -35.87 -23.60
N ARG A 379 43.92 -37.10 -23.87
CA ARG A 379 43.11 -38.33 -24.02
C ARG A 379 43.50 -39.29 -22.91
N CYS A 380 42.52 -40.08 -22.44
CA CYS A 380 42.51 -41.53 -22.22
C CYS A 380 41.54 -41.86 -21.06
N GLN A 381 40.72 -42.92 -21.03
CA GLN A 381 40.25 -43.99 -21.94
C GLN A 381 39.10 -44.68 -21.13
N ALA A 382 37.89 -44.90 -21.67
CA ALA A 382 37.31 -46.19 -22.16
C ALA A 382 37.28 -47.35 -21.12
N ALA A 383 36.24 -48.17 -20.88
CA ALA A 383 35.05 -48.69 -21.62
C ALA A 383 34.15 -49.48 -20.59
N PRO A 384 33.10 -50.30 -20.92
CA PRO A 384 32.54 -50.68 -22.22
C PRO A 384 31.00 -50.64 -22.37
N LEU A 385 30.56 -50.82 -23.62
CA LEU A 385 29.18 -51.08 -24.06
C LEU A 385 28.58 -52.35 -23.43
N ASN A 386 27.26 -52.35 -23.23
CA ASN A 386 26.47 -53.53 -23.57
C ASN A 386 25.16 -53.16 -24.30
N ARG A 387 24.88 -53.93 -25.36
CA ARG A 387 23.71 -53.86 -26.24
C ARG A 387 22.52 -54.53 -25.55
N ASN A 388 21.33 -53.93 -25.61
CA ASN A 388 20.13 -54.61 -26.10
C ASN A 388 18.95 -53.65 -26.31
N MET A 389 18.11 -54.04 -27.25
CA MET A 389 17.15 -53.26 -28.02
C MET A 389 15.73 -53.47 -27.48
N ARG A 390 14.91 -52.40 -27.43
CA ARG A 390 13.45 -52.29 -27.67
C ARG A 390 12.61 -51.65 -26.54
N ALA A 391 11.72 -50.77 -27.03
CA ALA A 391 10.43 -50.32 -26.50
C ALA A 391 10.38 -49.17 -25.47
N GLY A 392 9.64 -48.11 -25.83
CA GLY A 392 8.93 -47.24 -24.89
C GLY A 392 9.32 -45.75 -24.88
N LEU A 393 8.63 -44.92 -25.67
CA LEU A 393 8.71 -43.45 -25.70
C LEU A 393 8.25 -42.73 -24.41
N TRP A 394 8.14 -43.42 -23.27
CA TRP A 394 7.58 -42.89 -22.01
C TRP A 394 8.62 -42.62 -20.91
N PHE A 395 9.90 -42.90 -21.14
CA PHE A 395 10.97 -42.72 -20.14
C PHE A 395 11.58 -41.31 -19.95
N PRO A 396 11.40 -40.28 -20.82
CA PRO A 396 12.06 -38.99 -20.58
C PRO A 396 11.39 -38.16 -19.47
N PHE A 397 10.15 -38.45 -19.08
CA PHE A 397 9.46 -37.76 -17.98
C PHE A 397 10.07 -38.10 -16.61
N LEU A 398 10.49 -39.35 -16.38
CA LEU A 398 11.10 -39.78 -15.12
C LEU A 398 12.59 -39.44 -15.02
N SER A 399 13.33 -39.46 -16.13
CA SER A 399 14.78 -39.21 -16.11
C SER A 399 15.12 -37.72 -15.96
N LEU A 400 14.37 -36.79 -16.57
CA LEU A 400 14.63 -35.34 -16.44
C LEU A 400 14.14 -34.78 -15.10
N VAL A 401 13.05 -35.33 -14.56
CA VAL A 401 12.58 -35.02 -13.19
C VAL A 401 13.55 -35.61 -12.16
N GLY A 402 14.08 -36.82 -12.39
CA GLY A 402 15.07 -37.46 -11.53
C GLY A 402 16.39 -36.70 -11.38
N SER A 403 16.92 -36.09 -12.44
CA SER A 403 18.16 -35.28 -12.35
C SER A 403 17.99 -33.97 -11.57
N CYS A 404 16.75 -33.48 -11.44
CA CYS A 404 16.42 -32.32 -10.59
C CYS A 404 16.01 -32.73 -9.16
N TRP A 405 15.92 -34.03 -8.86
CA TRP A 405 15.40 -34.63 -7.62
C TRP A 405 16.42 -35.59 -6.97
N CYS A 406 17.70 -35.21 -6.87
CA CYS A 406 18.64 -35.93 -6.00
C CYS A 406 18.87 -35.15 -4.70
N ALA A 407 18.33 -35.67 -3.60
CA ALA A 407 18.85 -35.55 -2.24
C ALA A 407 19.31 -36.96 -1.80
N PRO A 408 20.30 -37.12 -0.91
CA PRO A 408 20.87 -38.44 -0.59
C PRO A 408 19.88 -39.31 0.21
N GLN A 409 19.78 -40.60 -0.12
CA GLN A 409 18.99 -41.62 0.61
C GLN A 409 19.84 -42.38 1.64
N GLN A 410 19.30 -42.62 2.83
CA GLN A 410 19.75 -43.64 3.79
C GLN A 410 19.11 -45.00 3.45
N THR A 411 19.89 -46.08 3.55
CA THR A 411 19.52 -47.46 3.18
C THR A 411 19.02 -48.27 4.39
N CYS A 412 17.90 -48.97 4.25
CA CYS A 412 17.52 -50.11 5.09
C CYS A 412 17.54 -51.39 4.24
N HIS A 413 18.08 -52.49 4.78
CA HIS A 413 18.16 -53.78 4.07
C HIS A 413 16.87 -54.62 4.22
N PRO A 414 16.53 -55.45 3.22
CA PRO A 414 15.28 -56.20 3.20
C PRO A 414 15.45 -57.55 3.93
N GLY A 415 14.77 -57.70 5.06
CA GLY A 415 14.77 -58.92 5.87
C GLY A 415 13.75 -58.92 7.02
N ASP A 416 13.37 -57.74 7.53
CA ASP A 416 12.50 -57.62 8.72
C ASP A 416 11.06 -57.21 8.38
N GLU A 417 10.45 -57.87 7.40
CA GLU A 417 9.09 -57.54 6.93
C GLU A 417 7.95 -58.10 7.82
N PHE A 418 8.23 -58.50 9.07
CA PHE A 418 7.17 -59.08 9.92
C PHE A 418 7.04 -58.57 11.37
N LEU A 419 7.83 -57.59 11.82
CA LEU A 419 7.68 -57.06 13.20
C LEU A 419 7.77 -55.54 13.38
N GLY A 420 7.89 -54.73 12.31
CA GLY A 420 7.68 -53.29 12.41
C GLY A 420 8.62 -52.54 13.36
N ILE A 421 9.90 -52.91 13.43
CA ILE A 421 10.92 -52.18 14.17
C ILE A 421 12.06 -51.81 13.21
N CYS A 422 12.08 -50.57 12.71
CA CYS A 422 13.35 -49.93 12.39
C CYS A 422 13.84 -49.29 13.70
N SER A 423 14.95 -49.79 14.22
CA SER A 423 15.54 -49.29 15.47
C SER A 423 15.93 -47.81 15.33
N SER A 424 15.29 -46.94 16.11
CA SER A 424 15.88 -45.65 16.44
C SER A 424 17.11 -45.92 17.29
N SER A 425 18.30 -45.59 16.81
CA SER A 425 19.49 -45.57 17.65
C SER A 425 19.25 -44.57 18.79
N SER A 426 19.10 -45.12 19.99
CA SER A 426 19.18 -44.41 21.25
C SER A 426 20.54 -43.70 21.39
N GLY A 427 20.49 -42.43 21.78
CA GLY A 427 21.43 -41.82 22.74
C GLY A 427 22.90 -41.76 22.35
N LEU A 428 23.24 -40.77 21.53
CA LEU A 428 24.40 -39.92 21.81
C LEU A 428 23.82 -38.53 22.08
N GLU A 429 23.79 -38.10 23.34
CA GLU A 429 23.59 -36.69 23.67
C GLU A 429 24.73 -35.89 23.01
N GLU A 430 24.49 -35.34 21.82
CA GLU A 430 25.30 -34.24 21.33
C GLU A 430 25.15 -33.09 22.33
N LYS A 431 26.27 -32.71 22.96
CA LYS A 431 26.28 -31.55 23.87
C LYS A 431 25.76 -30.33 23.10
N PRO A 432 24.83 -29.56 23.69
CA PRO A 432 24.28 -28.39 23.02
C PRO A 432 25.41 -27.39 22.75
N THR A 433 25.55 -26.96 21.49
CA THR A 433 26.60 -26.04 21.04
C THR A 433 26.02 -24.67 20.73
N CYS A 434 26.80 -23.60 20.93
CA CYS A 434 26.37 -22.26 20.54
C CYS A 434 26.21 -22.18 19.01
N THR A 435 25.09 -21.63 18.54
CA THR A 435 24.75 -21.36 17.15
C THR A 435 24.58 -19.86 16.91
N GLU A 436 24.64 -19.41 15.66
CA GLU A 436 24.39 -18.00 15.34
C GLU A 436 22.93 -17.62 15.58
N LEU A 437 22.72 -16.45 16.17
CA LEU A 437 21.40 -15.86 16.36
C LEU A 437 20.83 -15.49 14.99
N ASN A 438 19.83 -16.24 14.56
CA ASN A 438 19.09 -15.98 13.35
C ASN A 438 17.63 -16.28 13.65
N LEU A 439 16.92 -15.29 14.18
CA LEU A 439 15.49 -15.29 14.46
C LEU A 439 14.94 -13.95 13.96
N GLY A 440 14.08 -13.97 12.94
CA GLY A 440 13.71 -12.78 12.17
C GLY A 440 13.37 -11.53 13.01
N TYR A 441 12.65 -11.70 14.14
CA TYR A 441 12.17 -10.64 15.02
C TYR A 441 13.13 -10.27 16.17
N CYS A 442 14.11 -11.15 16.46
CA CYS A 442 15.07 -11.00 17.56
C CYS A 442 16.52 -10.87 17.05
N ASN A 443 16.73 -10.48 15.80
CA ASN A 443 18.06 -10.45 15.15
C ASN A 443 18.93 -9.24 15.55
N ASP A 444 18.38 -8.25 16.24
CA ASP A 444 18.99 -6.96 16.57
C ASP A 444 19.45 -6.85 18.05
N LEU A 445 19.64 -7.99 18.72
CA LEU A 445 20.17 -8.06 20.08
C LEU A 445 21.68 -7.76 20.11
N GLU A 446 22.20 -7.37 21.27
CA GLU A 446 23.63 -7.02 21.47
C GLU A 446 24.61 -8.19 21.35
N TYR A 447 24.10 -9.42 21.19
CA TYR A 447 24.88 -10.63 21.05
C TYR A 447 24.47 -11.40 19.79
N SER A 448 25.42 -12.13 19.22
CA SER A 448 25.26 -12.82 17.93
C SER A 448 25.14 -14.34 18.03
N ARG A 449 25.19 -14.91 19.24
CA ARG A 449 25.17 -16.37 19.47
C ARG A 449 24.15 -16.79 20.52
N THR A 450 23.39 -17.84 20.21
CA THR A 450 22.36 -18.47 21.04
C THR A 450 22.57 -19.98 21.12
N ILE A 451 21.82 -20.70 21.96
CA ILE A 451 21.93 -22.16 22.12
C ILE A 451 20.55 -22.83 22.10
N PHE A 452 20.51 -24.05 21.56
CA PHE A 452 19.33 -24.92 21.59
C PHE A 452 19.68 -26.25 22.27
N PRO A 453 18.77 -26.83 23.10
CA PRO A 453 17.47 -26.28 23.44
C PRO A 453 17.56 -24.99 24.27
N ASN A 454 16.68 -24.03 23.99
CA ASN A 454 16.67 -22.74 24.68
C ASN A 454 16.05 -22.86 26.10
N ILE A 455 15.95 -21.76 26.84
CA ILE A 455 15.37 -21.74 28.20
C ILE A 455 13.94 -22.34 28.26
N LEU A 456 13.18 -22.22 27.17
CA LEU A 456 11.81 -22.70 27.04
C LEU A 456 11.71 -24.15 26.53
N GLY A 457 12.84 -24.78 26.19
CA GLY A 457 12.90 -26.16 25.73
C GLY A 457 12.70 -26.37 24.22
N HIS A 458 12.62 -25.29 23.43
CA HIS A 458 12.57 -25.39 21.97
C HIS A 458 13.87 -25.99 21.46
N ARG A 459 13.78 -27.07 20.66
CA ARG A 459 14.97 -27.86 20.28
C ARG A 459 15.68 -27.31 19.04
N THR A 460 15.00 -26.49 18.25
CA THR A 460 15.53 -25.92 17.01
C THR A 460 15.03 -24.50 16.82
N ARG A 461 15.69 -23.75 15.92
CA ARG A 461 15.22 -22.42 15.50
C ARG A 461 13.78 -22.44 14.98
N VAL A 462 13.43 -23.41 14.13
CA VAL A 462 12.10 -23.51 13.51
C VAL A 462 11.03 -23.77 14.57
N ASP A 463 11.36 -24.58 15.56
CA ASP A 463 10.52 -24.84 16.75
C ASP A 463 10.29 -23.55 17.54
N ALA A 464 11.33 -22.74 17.75
CA ALA A 464 11.20 -21.44 18.41
C ALA A 464 10.40 -20.41 17.60
N GLU A 465 10.58 -20.32 16.27
CA GLU A 465 9.83 -19.37 15.40
C GLU A 465 8.35 -19.74 15.25
N SER A 466 8.00 -21.02 15.42
CA SER A 466 6.62 -21.51 15.37
C SER A 466 5.95 -21.61 16.75
N GLY A 467 6.70 -21.37 17.83
CA GLY A 467 6.20 -21.36 19.20
C GLY A 467 5.24 -20.21 19.50
N ALA A 468 4.31 -20.44 20.43
CA ALA A 468 3.30 -19.45 20.82
C ALA A 468 3.94 -18.20 21.47
N GLU A 469 5.10 -18.36 22.12
CA GLU A 469 5.83 -17.31 22.81
C GLU A 469 6.46 -16.33 21.82
N TYR A 470 7.04 -16.85 20.73
CA TYR A 470 7.61 -16.02 19.65
C TYR A 470 6.52 -15.29 18.87
N LEU A 471 5.39 -15.97 18.59
CA LEU A 471 4.21 -15.36 18.00
C LEU A 471 3.64 -14.25 18.89
N LEU A 472 3.46 -14.52 20.19
CA LEU A 472 2.99 -13.51 21.14
C LEU A 472 3.93 -12.30 21.14
N LEU A 473 5.24 -12.52 21.25
CA LEU A 473 6.24 -11.44 21.27
C LEU A 473 6.25 -10.60 19.98
N SER A 474 5.98 -11.23 18.83
CA SER A 474 5.88 -10.54 17.53
C SER A 474 4.64 -9.65 17.39
N VAL A 475 3.59 -9.93 18.16
CA VAL A 475 2.30 -9.21 18.12
C VAL A 475 2.11 -8.29 19.35
N ILE A 476 2.87 -8.52 20.43
CA ILE A 476 2.73 -7.81 21.72
C ILE A 476 2.93 -6.31 21.60
N HIS A 477 3.82 -5.87 20.70
CA HIS A 477 4.02 -4.45 20.41
C HIS A 477 2.72 -3.78 19.93
N GLY A 478 1.96 -4.48 19.07
CA GLY A 478 0.66 -4.03 18.58
C GLY A 478 -0.46 -4.18 19.61
N LEU A 479 -0.41 -5.19 20.49
CA LEU A 479 -1.41 -5.39 21.55
C LEU A 479 -1.30 -4.34 22.67
N LEU A 480 -0.07 -3.98 23.04
CA LEU A 480 0.20 -3.03 24.13
C LEU A 480 0.34 -1.58 23.64
N ASN A 481 -0.05 -1.28 22.41
CA ASN A 481 -0.03 0.07 21.86
C ASN A 481 1.33 0.81 21.95
N GLY A 482 2.44 0.07 22.03
CA GLY A 482 3.80 0.60 22.16
C GLY A 482 4.24 1.00 23.57
N GLU A 483 3.38 0.95 24.60
CA GLU A 483 3.67 1.45 25.96
C GLU A 483 4.85 0.77 26.67
N CYS A 484 5.28 -0.39 26.17
CA CYS A 484 6.34 -1.22 26.73
C CYS A 484 7.43 -1.62 25.74
N SER A 485 7.45 -0.98 24.56
CA SER A 485 8.37 -1.30 23.48
C SER A 485 9.42 -0.19 23.34
N PRO A 486 10.72 -0.53 23.20
CA PRO A 486 11.30 -1.83 22.85
C PRO A 486 11.63 -2.77 24.04
N GLU A 487 11.43 -2.36 25.29
CA GLU A 487 11.92 -3.03 26.50
C GLU A 487 11.41 -4.48 26.62
N ILE A 488 10.10 -4.70 26.46
CA ILE A 488 9.50 -6.04 26.57
C ILE A 488 9.94 -6.98 25.46
N ARG A 489 10.21 -6.42 24.27
CA ARG A 489 10.71 -7.18 23.11
C ARG A 489 12.12 -7.68 23.40
N LEU A 490 13.01 -6.81 23.87
CA LEU A 490 14.40 -7.15 24.18
C LEU A 490 14.48 -8.18 25.31
N VAL A 491 13.70 -8.00 26.38
CA VAL A 491 13.63 -8.96 27.48
C VAL A 491 13.06 -10.30 27.02
N GLY A 492 11.96 -10.32 26.27
CA GLY A 492 11.37 -11.57 25.77
C GLY A 492 12.25 -12.31 24.76
N CYS A 493 12.92 -11.58 23.87
CA CYS A 493 13.90 -12.14 22.94
C CYS A 493 15.09 -12.76 23.68
N SER A 494 15.51 -12.19 24.82
CA SER A 494 16.58 -12.75 25.66
C SER A 494 16.22 -14.08 26.35
N VAL A 495 14.93 -14.36 26.54
CA VAL A 495 14.43 -15.65 27.06
C VAL A 495 14.31 -16.69 25.94
N ILE A 496 13.78 -16.30 24.78
CA ILE A 496 13.60 -17.21 23.63
C ILE A 496 14.95 -17.56 22.99
N ALA A 497 15.88 -16.61 22.98
CA ALA A 497 17.16 -16.73 22.28
C ALA A 497 18.33 -16.34 23.18
N SER A 498 18.47 -17.04 24.31
CA SER A 498 19.41 -16.63 25.35
C SER A 498 20.88 -16.64 24.90
N PRO A 499 21.68 -15.66 25.37
CA PRO A 499 23.07 -15.56 24.97
C PRO A 499 23.86 -16.80 25.38
N CYS A 500 24.71 -17.26 24.46
CA CYS A 500 25.57 -18.43 24.67
C CYS A 500 27.04 -18.01 24.78
N ARG A 501 27.74 -18.51 25.82
CA ARG A 501 29.17 -18.30 26.01
C ARG A 501 29.83 -19.61 26.44
N ASN A 502 30.89 -20.03 25.74
CA ASN A 502 31.60 -21.29 26.00
C ASN A 502 30.67 -22.52 26.05
N ASP A 503 29.74 -22.61 25.09
CA ASP A 503 28.71 -23.67 24.99
C ASP A 503 27.84 -23.82 26.25
N LYS A 504 27.73 -22.73 27.04
CA LYS A 504 26.83 -22.61 28.17
C LYS A 504 25.84 -21.47 27.93
N MET A 505 24.58 -21.74 28.25
CA MET A 505 23.50 -20.77 28.22
C MET A 505 23.63 -19.78 29.38
N ILE A 506 23.52 -18.48 29.10
CA ILE A 506 23.48 -17.43 30.11
C ILE A 506 22.03 -16.94 30.23
N LYS A 507 21.49 -16.92 31.45
CA LYS A 507 20.13 -16.43 31.71
C LYS A 507 20.08 -14.91 31.78
N PRO A 508 18.95 -14.28 31.40
CA PRO A 508 18.75 -12.86 31.62
C PRO A 508 18.62 -12.50 33.12
N CYS A 509 18.91 -11.26 33.48
CA CYS A 509 18.90 -10.79 34.87
C CYS A 509 17.49 -10.63 35.45
N ARG A 510 17.28 -11.17 36.66
CA ARG A 510 16.01 -11.10 37.39
C ARG A 510 15.62 -9.66 37.75
N SER A 511 16.59 -8.86 38.19
CA SER A 511 16.40 -7.43 38.49
C SER A 511 15.82 -6.65 37.31
N THR A 512 16.28 -6.93 36.08
CA THR A 512 15.74 -6.32 34.85
C THR A 512 14.31 -6.77 34.56
N CYS A 513 13.98 -8.04 34.78
CA CYS A 513 12.63 -8.56 34.61
C CYS A 513 11.63 -7.96 35.60
N ASP A 514 12.00 -7.89 36.89
CA ASP A 514 11.14 -7.35 37.94
C ASP A 514 10.87 -5.85 37.75
N ALA A 515 11.89 -5.09 37.34
CA ALA A 515 11.72 -3.68 36.98
C ALA A 515 10.76 -3.52 35.79
N LEU A 516 10.98 -4.27 34.71
CA LEU A 516 10.09 -4.24 33.54
C LEU A 516 8.66 -4.63 33.91
N ARG A 517 8.48 -5.68 34.72
CA ARG A 517 7.17 -6.13 35.16
C ARG A 517 6.44 -5.05 35.96
N LYS A 518 7.14 -4.37 36.86
CA LYS A 518 6.57 -3.25 37.62
C LYS A 518 6.12 -2.11 36.70
N ASP A 519 6.93 -1.78 35.70
CA ASP A 519 6.66 -0.66 34.81
C ASP A 519 5.56 -0.99 33.78
N CYS A 520 5.47 -2.25 33.34
CA CYS A 520 4.60 -2.67 32.24
C CYS A 520 3.34 -3.45 32.64
N ALA A 521 3.19 -3.83 33.92
CA ALA A 521 2.02 -4.59 34.37
C ALA A 521 0.69 -3.89 34.01
N HIS A 522 0.61 -2.57 34.18
CA HIS A 522 -0.59 -1.78 33.90
C HIS A 522 -1.07 -1.90 32.45
N ALA A 523 -0.16 -1.99 31.47
CA ALA A 523 -0.49 -2.11 30.05
C ALA A 523 -1.11 -3.48 29.71
N PHE A 524 -0.71 -4.55 30.41
CA PHE A 524 -1.34 -5.87 30.28
C PHE A 524 -2.70 -5.92 30.97
N GLU A 525 -2.83 -5.24 32.11
CA GLU A 525 -4.11 -5.11 32.81
C GLU A 525 -5.16 -4.38 31.96
N ALA A 526 -4.76 -3.33 31.23
CA ALA A 526 -5.64 -2.56 30.36
C ALA A 526 -6.27 -3.38 29.20
N ILE A 527 -5.68 -4.52 28.83
CA ILE A 527 -6.20 -5.42 27.78
C ILE A 527 -6.70 -6.76 28.31
N GLU A 528 -6.85 -6.89 29.64
CA GLU A 528 -7.29 -8.11 30.35
C GLU A 528 -6.42 -9.35 30.07
N MET A 529 -5.14 -9.13 29.73
CA MET A 529 -4.19 -10.21 29.45
C MET A 529 -3.35 -10.51 30.68
N ALA A 530 -3.14 -11.79 31.00
CA ALA A 530 -2.23 -12.18 32.07
C ALA A 530 -0.77 -11.89 31.68
N TRP A 531 0.08 -11.61 32.68
CA TRP A 531 1.53 -11.47 32.45
C TRP A 531 2.08 -12.74 31.77
N PRO A 532 2.81 -12.64 30.65
CA PRO A 532 3.23 -13.81 29.88
C PRO A 532 4.06 -14.77 30.74
N TYR A 533 3.69 -16.05 30.76
CA TYR A 533 4.34 -17.04 31.64
C TYR A 533 5.84 -17.18 31.37
N PHE A 534 6.28 -17.04 30.11
CA PHE A 534 7.69 -17.11 29.75
C PHE A 534 8.50 -15.87 30.19
N LEU A 535 7.83 -14.84 30.72
CA LEU A 535 8.42 -13.69 31.39
C LEU A 535 8.29 -13.80 32.93
N ASP A 536 8.10 -15.00 33.46
CA ASP A 536 8.16 -15.25 34.89
C ASP A 536 9.59 -15.06 35.42
N CYS A 537 9.79 -13.96 36.14
CA CYS A 537 11.07 -13.52 36.67
C CYS A 537 11.70 -14.54 37.64
N ASP A 538 10.90 -15.37 38.31
CA ASP A 538 11.42 -16.36 39.26
C ASP A 538 11.91 -17.64 38.58
N ARG A 539 11.37 -17.95 37.40
CA ARG A 539 11.60 -19.22 36.70
C ARG A 539 12.70 -19.13 35.64
N PHE A 540 12.70 -18.06 34.86
CA PHE A 540 13.52 -17.96 33.64
C PHE A 540 14.71 -17.01 33.76
N PHE A 541 14.82 -16.26 34.86
CA PHE A 541 15.85 -15.26 35.09
C PHE A 541 16.74 -15.62 36.30
N ALA A 542 18.02 -15.22 36.24
CA ALA A 542 19.04 -15.48 37.26
C ALA A 542 19.35 -14.22 38.07
N SER A 543 19.86 -14.40 39.30
CA SER A 543 20.37 -13.29 40.11
C SER A 543 21.71 -12.78 39.55
N GLU A 544 22.13 -11.59 39.97
CA GLU A 544 23.43 -11.04 39.56
C GLU A 544 24.61 -11.87 40.10
N GLU A 545 24.44 -12.52 41.25
CA GLU A 545 25.43 -13.41 41.89
C GLU A 545 25.66 -14.71 41.09
N GLU A 546 24.65 -15.18 40.35
CA GLU A 546 24.71 -16.36 39.49
C GLU A 546 25.33 -16.08 38.11
N GLY A 547 25.58 -14.81 37.77
CA GLY A 547 26.10 -14.39 36.47
C GLY A 547 25.02 -14.33 35.39
N CYS A 548 24.34 -13.18 35.29
CA CYS A 548 23.24 -12.95 34.35
C CYS A 548 23.58 -11.91 33.25
N PHE A 549 22.77 -11.88 32.19
CA PHE A 549 22.87 -10.88 31.12
C PHE A 549 21.75 -9.84 31.23
N ASP A 550 22.07 -8.54 31.20
CA ASP A 550 21.08 -7.46 31.21
C ASP A 550 20.73 -7.04 29.77
N PRO A 551 19.56 -7.41 29.22
CA PRO A 551 19.16 -7.11 27.85
C PRO A 551 18.81 -5.63 27.61
N LEU A 552 18.65 -4.82 28.66
CA LEU A 552 18.30 -3.40 28.54
C LEU A 552 19.50 -2.46 28.69
N ARG A 553 20.70 -2.99 28.91
CA ARG A 553 21.89 -2.18 29.19
C ARG A 553 22.22 -1.18 28.08
N GLY A 554 22.29 -1.59 26.81
CA GLY A 554 22.58 -0.64 25.73
C GLY A 554 21.39 0.23 25.34
N LEU A 555 20.14 -0.17 25.63
CA LEU A 555 18.99 0.71 25.49
C LEU A 555 19.08 1.87 26.50
N ARG A 556 19.35 1.56 27.77
CA ARG A 556 19.56 2.57 28.82
C ARG A 556 20.76 3.46 28.52
N ALA A 557 21.89 2.89 28.08
CA ALA A 557 23.07 3.67 27.70
C ALA A 557 22.79 4.61 26.51
N ARG A 558 21.99 4.20 25.52
CA ARG A 558 21.55 5.06 24.40
C ARG A 558 20.57 6.13 24.85
N GLN A 559 19.65 5.82 25.76
CA GLN A 559 18.74 6.79 26.35
C GLN A 559 19.49 7.80 27.22
N GLU A 560 20.49 7.36 28.00
CA GLU A 560 21.37 8.21 28.79
C GLU A 560 22.28 9.07 27.89
N LEU A 561 22.80 8.53 26.78
CA LEU A 561 23.53 9.32 25.78
C LEU A 561 22.63 10.32 25.06
N ALA A 562 21.38 9.96 24.75
CA ALA A 562 20.38 10.88 24.19
C ALA A 562 20.01 11.98 25.20
N LEU A 563 19.82 11.64 26.48
CA LEU A 563 19.58 12.60 27.55
C LEU A 563 20.82 13.46 27.86
N ALA A 564 22.03 12.90 27.74
CA ALA A 564 23.29 13.61 27.98
C ALA A 564 23.72 14.47 26.78
N SER A 565 23.25 14.16 25.57
CA SER A 565 23.38 15.02 24.39
C SER A 565 22.50 16.27 24.46
N ILE A 566 21.57 16.30 25.42
CA ILE A 566 20.90 17.53 25.84
C ILE A 566 21.80 18.16 26.91
N HIS A 567 22.54 19.20 26.52
CA HIS A 567 23.38 19.96 27.46
C HIS A 567 22.60 20.33 28.73
N PRO A 568 23.08 19.96 29.93
CA PRO A 568 22.53 20.45 31.18
C PRO A 568 23.15 21.83 31.45
N VAL A 569 22.58 22.87 30.85
CA VAL A 569 22.86 24.27 31.22
C VAL A 569 21.55 25.01 31.41
N GLU A 570 21.17 25.13 32.68
CA GLU A 570 20.36 26.19 33.31
C GLU A 570 18.91 26.52 32.82
N PRO A 571 18.05 27.06 33.71
CA PRO A 571 16.60 27.01 33.55
C PRO A 571 16.04 28.13 32.66
N SER A 572 15.02 27.77 31.86
CA SER A 572 13.93 28.61 31.36
C SER A 572 14.27 29.97 30.72
N THR A 573 14.28 30.05 29.36
CA THR A 573 13.71 31.20 28.58
C THR A 573 14.03 31.16 27.07
N ILE A 574 15.04 30.42 26.61
CA ILE A 574 15.48 30.49 25.21
C ILE A 574 14.78 29.41 24.36
N ILE A 575 13.81 29.83 23.54
CA ILE A 575 13.22 29.01 22.48
C ILE A 575 14.31 28.73 21.44
N GLN A 576 14.53 27.45 21.10
CA GLN A 576 15.46 27.06 20.04
C GLN A 576 14.74 27.02 18.69
N PHE A 577 15.28 27.74 17.71
CA PHE A 577 14.74 27.84 16.35
C PHE A 577 15.41 26.83 15.42
N ILE A 578 15.08 25.56 15.62
CA ILE A 578 15.57 24.42 14.84
C ILE A 578 14.40 23.53 14.40
N TYR A 579 14.62 22.66 13.41
CA TYR A 579 13.62 21.65 13.07
C TYR A 579 13.61 20.52 14.10
N THR A 580 12.39 20.12 14.48
CA THR A 580 12.16 19.09 15.51
C THR A 580 11.54 17.85 14.90
N SER A 581 12.18 16.69 15.08
CA SER A 581 11.59 15.38 14.75
C SER A 581 10.28 15.15 15.51
N ASN A 582 9.46 14.17 15.11
CA ASN A 582 8.23 13.88 15.86
C ASN A 582 8.51 13.53 17.33
N ALA A 583 9.55 12.74 17.60
CA ALA A 583 9.94 12.38 18.97
C ALA A 583 10.35 13.61 19.80
N GLN A 584 11.12 14.52 19.20
CA GLN A 584 11.52 15.78 19.85
C GLN A 584 10.30 16.68 20.10
N MET A 585 9.41 16.83 19.12
CA MET A 585 8.17 17.59 19.27
C MET A 585 7.32 17.06 20.43
N TYR A 586 7.12 15.74 20.52
CA TYR A 586 6.34 15.13 21.61
C TYR A 586 6.96 15.39 22.99
N SER A 587 8.28 15.22 23.10
CA SER A 587 9.02 15.52 24.33
C SER A 587 8.90 16.98 24.72
N LEU A 588 9.01 17.89 23.75
CA LEU A 588 8.95 19.33 23.96
C LEU A 588 7.56 19.82 24.39
N LEU A 589 6.49 19.30 23.77
CA LEU A 589 5.12 19.63 24.16
C LEU A 589 4.80 19.09 25.56
N LYS A 590 5.15 17.84 25.87
CA LYS A 590 4.97 17.24 27.21
C LYS A 590 5.76 18.01 28.28
N ARG A 591 7.01 18.41 27.98
CA ARG A 591 7.84 19.23 28.88
C ARG A 591 7.25 20.62 29.10
N THR A 592 6.74 21.24 28.04
CA THR A 592 6.07 22.54 28.12
C THR A 592 4.86 22.44 29.04
N ALA A 593 4.00 21.44 28.83
CA ALA A 593 2.85 21.22 29.69
C ALA A 593 3.22 20.92 31.15
N ALA A 594 4.25 20.10 31.38
CA ALA A 594 4.74 19.85 32.74
C ALA A 594 5.24 21.12 33.44
N LYS A 595 5.85 22.06 32.71
CA LYS A 595 6.34 23.34 33.25
C LYS A 595 5.20 24.27 33.68
N CYS A 596 4.08 24.24 32.98
CA CYS A 596 2.90 25.08 33.26
C CYS A 596 1.63 24.23 33.43
N SER A 597 1.72 23.17 34.24
CA SER A 597 0.66 22.17 34.43
C SER A 597 -0.66 22.73 34.99
N HIS A 598 -0.61 23.86 35.70
CA HIS A 598 -1.78 24.56 36.21
C HIS A 598 -2.59 25.30 35.14
N ILE A 599 -2.01 25.51 33.95
CA ILE A 599 -2.67 26.18 32.83
C ILE A 599 -2.61 25.40 31.51
N SER A 600 -2.04 24.19 31.51
CA SER A 600 -1.84 23.44 30.27
C SER A 600 -1.83 21.95 30.47
N HIS A 601 -2.25 21.23 29.43
CA HIS A 601 -2.35 19.78 29.42
C HIS A 601 -2.15 19.28 27.98
N VAL A 602 -1.65 18.05 27.82
CA VAL A 602 -1.39 17.43 26.51
C VAL A 602 -2.23 16.19 26.38
N TYR A 603 -2.94 16.07 25.27
CA TYR A 603 -3.75 14.89 24.95
C TYR A 603 -3.58 14.48 23.48
N SER A 604 -3.88 13.23 23.17
CA SER A 604 -3.89 12.72 21.80
C SER A 604 -5.32 12.70 21.26
N ILE A 605 -5.54 13.16 20.03
CA ILE A 605 -6.84 13.09 19.36
C ILE A 605 -7.00 11.82 18.50
N GLY A 606 -5.95 11.02 18.39
CA GLY A 606 -5.88 9.84 17.56
C GLY A 606 -4.47 9.55 17.10
N ARG A 607 -4.32 8.59 16.19
CA ARG A 607 -3.02 8.19 15.64
C ARG A 607 -3.01 8.33 14.13
N SER A 608 -1.83 8.62 13.58
CA SER A 608 -1.58 8.62 12.15
C SER A 608 -1.61 7.21 11.58
N THR A 609 -1.48 7.10 10.26
CA THR A 609 -1.41 5.82 9.55
C THR A 609 -0.27 4.93 10.07
N GLU A 610 0.90 5.51 10.37
CA GLU A 610 2.05 4.77 10.91
C GLU A 610 2.04 4.69 12.46
N GLY A 611 0.93 5.05 13.10
CA GLY A 611 0.75 4.88 14.55
C GLY A 611 1.32 6.01 15.41
N ARG A 612 1.69 7.16 14.82
CA ARG A 612 2.20 8.33 15.56
C ARG A 612 1.04 9.14 16.16
N ASP A 613 1.16 9.55 17.41
CA ASP A 613 0.09 10.32 18.09
C ASP A 613 -0.10 11.72 17.48
N LEU A 614 -1.35 12.09 17.23
CA LEU A 614 -1.73 13.47 16.91
C LEU A 614 -1.90 14.23 18.23
N LEU A 615 -0.80 14.74 18.76
CA LEU A 615 -0.77 15.44 20.04
C LEU A 615 -1.25 16.88 19.94
N VAL A 616 -2.16 17.23 20.85
CA VAL A 616 -2.67 18.57 21.09
C VAL A 616 -2.18 19.04 22.45
N ILE A 617 -1.68 20.28 22.52
CA ILE A 617 -1.47 20.98 23.81
C ILE A 617 -2.59 21.99 24.00
N GLU A 618 -3.25 21.94 25.15
CA GLU A 618 -4.25 22.94 25.55
C GLU A 618 -3.67 23.96 26.53
N PHE A 619 -4.15 25.19 26.46
CA PHE A 619 -3.89 26.27 27.41
C PHE A 619 -5.21 26.91 27.86
N THR A 620 -5.46 26.95 29.16
CA THR A 620 -6.62 27.58 29.84
C THR A 620 -6.31 27.68 31.34
N ASN A 621 -7.02 28.51 32.10
CA ASN A 621 -6.95 28.49 33.56
C ASN A 621 -7.54 27.21 34.21
N ASN A 622 -8.30 26.39 33.47
CA ASN A 622 -8.85 25.12 33.97
C ASN A 622 -8.69 23.96 32.95
N PRO A 623 -7.48 23.38 32.81
CA PRO A 623 -7.21 22.37 31.79
C PRO A 623 -8.13 21.14 31.88
N GLY A 624 -8.54 20.63 30.71
CA GLY A 624 -9.40 19.45 30.59
C GLY A 624 -10.90 19.70 30.69
N GLN A 625 -11.35 20.89 31.09
CA GLN A 625 -12.77 21.20 31.26
C GLN A 625 -13.20 22.44 30.46
N HIS A 626 -14.41 22.38 29.90
CA HIS A 626 -15.06 23.55 29.30
C HIS A 626 -15.64 24.43 30.41
N GLU A 627 -15.43 25.75 30.33
CA GLU A 627 -16.01 26.72 31.26
C GLU A 627 -17.09 27.59 30.59
N LEU A 628 -18.16 27.88 31.34
CA LEU A 628 -19.29 28.65 30.84
C LEU A 628 -18.85 30.02 30.28
N LEU A 629 -19.21 30.31 29.02
CA LEU A 629 -18.84 31.53 28.28
C LEU A 629 -17.35 31.69 27.94
N GLU A 630 -16.50 30.69 28.22
CA GLU A 630 -15.12 30.62 27.74
C GLU A 630 -15.09 30.10 26.30
N PRO A 631 -14.71 30.91 25.29
CA PRO A 631 -14.62 30.44 23.91
C PRO A 631 -13.45 29.46 23.72
N GLU A 632 -13.69 28.43 22.92
CA GLU A 632 -12.64 27.51 22.49
C GLU A 632 -12.10 27.87 21.10
N ILE A 633 -10.78 27.90 20.96
CA ILE A 633 -10.06 28.15 19.71
C ILE A 633 -9.08 27.01 19.44
N LYS A 634 -8.91 26.66 18.16
CA LYS A 634 -7.87 25.71 17.75
C LYS A 634 -6.98 26.21 16.62
N LEU A 635 -5.69 25.90 16.73
CA LEU A 635 -4.70 26.10 15.68
C LEU A 635 -4.19 24.74 15.20
N VAL A 636 -4.16 24.54 13.89
CA VAL A 636 -3.71 23.30 13.25
C VAL A 636 -2.56 23.61 12.32
N GLY A 637 -1.44 22.89 12.45
CA GLY A 637 -0.29 23.02 11.57
C GLY A 637 -0.01 21.73 10.82
N ASN A 638 0.70 21.86 9.69
CA ASN A 638 1.37 20.75 9.03
C ASN A 638 0.43 19.58 8.70
N MET A 639 -0.76 19.91 8.18
CA MET A 639 -1.64 18.91 7.57
C MET A 639 -1.06 18.40 6.24
N HIS A 640 -0.25 19.23 5.58
CA HIS A 640 0.68 18.81 4.54
C HIS A 640 2.06 18.69 5.18
N GLY A 641 2.64 17.49 5.17
CA GLY A 641 3.83 17.19 5.96
C GLY A 641 5.08 17.97 5.55
N ASN A 642 5.17 18.39 4.30
CA ASN A 642 6.23 19.25 3.78
C ASN A 642 6.00 20.75 3.95
N GLU A 643 4.86 21.17 4.47
CA GLU A 643 4.55 22.57 4.80
C GLU A 643 4.86 22.78 6.28
N VAL A 644 6.15 22.98 6.58
CA VAL A 644 6.72 22.77 7.92
C VAL A 644 6.70 24.01 8.78
N LEU A 645 6.71 25.21 8.20
CA LEU A 645 6.79 26.44 8.98
C LEU A 645 5.65 26.55 10.02
N GLY A 646 4.43 26.16 9.65
CA GLY A 646 3.29 26.12 10.57
C GLY A 646 3.52 25.20 11.78
N ARG A 647 4.16 24.05 11.59
CA ARG A 647 4.55 23.13 12.69
C ARG A 647 5.44 23.84 13.69
N GLN A 648 6.51 24.46 13.21
CA GLN A 648 7.50 25.11 14.07
C GLN A 648 6.92 26.32 14.80
N LEU A 649 6.17 27.19 14.10
CA LEU A 649 5.51 28.34 14.72
C LEU A 649 4.58 27.94 15.87
N LEU A 650 3.83 26.85 15.73
CA LEU A 650 2.93 26.37 16.78
C LEU A 650 3.67 25.77 17.98
N ILE A 651 4.80 25.08 17.75
CA ILE A 651 5.69 24.60 18.82
C ILE A 651 6.31 25.79 19.59
N TYR A 652 6.73 26.84 18.87
CA TYR A 652 7.28 28.05 19.50
C TYR A 652 6.19 28.82 20.25
N MET A 653 4.98 28.89 19.70
CA MET A 653 3.84 29.53 20.37
C MET A 653 3.49 28.82 21.68
N ALA A 654 3.45 27.49 21.71
CA ALA A 654 3.20 26.74 22.94
C ALA A 654 4.23 27.07 24.04
N GLN A 655 5.52 27.09 23.70
CA GLN A 655 6.57 27.47 24.64
C GLN A 655 6.48 28.93 25.07
N TYR A 656 6.15 29.84 24.14
CA TYR A 656 6.00 31.27 24.39
C TYR A 656 4.84 31.55 25.35
N LEU A 657 3.67 30.98 25.11
CA LEU A 657 2.49 31.11 25.98
C LEU A 657 2.80 30.67 27.42
N CYS A 658 3.41 29.50 27.57
CA CYS A 658 3.82 28.97 28.87
C CYS A 658 4.84 29.89 29.58
N SER A 659 5.87 30.35 28.85
CA SER A 659 6.94 31.16 29.45
C SER A 659 6.45 32.56 29.83
N GLU A 660 5.71 33.24 28.96
CA GLU A 660 5.23 34.59 29.20
C GLU A 660 4.15 34.64 30.28
N TYR A 661 3.32 33.60 30.39
CA TYR A 661 2.36 33.49 31.48
C TYR A 661 3.06 33.43 32.84
N LEU A 662 4.11 32.60 32.95
CA LEU A 662 4.93 32.49 34.17
C LEU A 662 5.70 33.77 34.49
N LEU A 663 6.12 34.53 33.47
CA LEU A 663 6.77 35.83 33.62
C LEU A 663 5.81 36.97 34.00
N GLY A 664 4.51 36.72 34.06
CA GLY A 664 3.53 37.74 34.44
C GLY A 664 3.08 38.65 33.31
N ASN A 665 3.24 38.25 32.05
CA ASN A 665 2.78 39.03 30.90
C ASN A 665 1.24 39.13 30.91
N GLN A 666 0.73 40.32 31.21
CA GLN A 666 -0.70 40.59 31.36
C GLN A 666 -1.53 40.25 30.11
N ARG A 667 -0.99 40.44 28.91
CA ARG A 667 -1.68 40.10 27.65
C ARG A 667 -1.90 38.60 27.56
N ILE A 668 -0.86 37.81 27.81
CA ILE A 668 -0.89 36.35 27.74
C ILE A 668 -1.73 35.75 28.89
N GLN A 669 -1.59 36.28 30.10
CA GLN A 669 -2.43 35.86 31.23
C GLN A 669 -3.90 36.13 30.97
N THR A 670 -4.25 37.30 30.43
CA THR A 670 -5.64 37.62 30.06
C THR A 670 -6.13 36.68 28.96
N LEU A 671 -5.30 36.39 27.95
CA LEU A 671 -5.67 35.50 26.85
C LEU A 671 -5.96 34.08 27.36
N ILE A 672 -5.08 33.49 28.17
CA ILE A 672 -5.22 32.13 28.69
C ILE A 672 -6.35 32.02 29.72
N ASN A 673 -6.53 33.02 30.60
CA ASN A 673 -7.58 32.99 31.64
C ASN A 673 -8.99 33.29 31.12
N THR A 674 -9.14 33.55 29.82
CA THR A 674 -10.43 33.85 29.22
C THR A 674 -10.71 33.04 27.97
N THR A 675 -9.79 32.17 27.57
CA THR A 675 -9.85 31.43 26.31
C THR A 675 -9.24 30.06 26.49
N ARG A 676 -9.95 29.04 26.01
CA ARG A 676 -9.39 27.71 25.91
C ARG A 676 -8.73 27.51 24.55
N ILE A 677 -7.41 27.48 24.54
CA ILE A 677 -6.59 27.44 23.32
C ILE A 677 -6.09 26.02 23.10
N HIS A 678 -6.34 25.45 21.94
CA HIS A 678 -5.83 24.14 21.57
C HIS A 678 -4.88 24.23 20.37
N ILE A 679 -3.69 23.62 20.48
CA ILE A 679 -2.65 23.69 19.45
C ILE A 679 -2.30 22.27 19.00
N LEU A 680 -2.65 21.95 17.75
CA LEU A 680 -2.21 20.75 17.04
C LEU A 680 -1.06 21.13 16.11
N ALA A 681 0.18 20.94 16.56
CA ALA A 681 1.37 21.35 15.80
C ALA A 681 1.54 20.58 14.47
N SER A 682 1.14 19.30 14.45
CA SER A 682 1.31 18.43 13.28
C SER A 682 0.12 17.49 13.11
N MET A 683 -0.74 17.79 12.14
CA MET A 683 -1.82 16.89 11.73
C MET A 683 -1.30 15.72 10.87
N ASN A 684 -0.20 15.90 10.12
CA ASN A 684 0.41 14.86 9.28
C ASN A 684 1.86 14.56 9.71
N PRO A 685 2.08 13.94 10.89
CA PRO A 685 3.42 13.62 11.37
C PRO A 685 4.15 12.62 10.47
N ASP A 686 3.44 11.76 9.73
CA ASP A 686 4.03 10.77 8.82
C ASP A 686 4.62 11.43 7.58
N GLY A 687 3.86 12.33 6.95
CA GLY A 687 4.34 13.10 5.80
C GLY A 687 5.53 13.99 6.16
N TYR A 688 5.57 14.51 7.39
CA TYR A 688 6.69 15.31 7.88
C TYR A 688 8.01 14.55 7.92
N GLU A 689 8.04 13.31 8.45
CA GLU A 689 9.28 12.51 8.51
C GLU A 689 9.81 12.22 7.11
N LEU A 690 8.91 11.94 6.16
CA LEU A 690 9.29 11.77 4.76
C LEU A 690 9.92 13.05 4.20
N ALA A 691 9.30 14.21 4.41
CA ALA A 691 9.85 15.49 3.96
C ALA A 691 11.20 15.81 4.62
N ALA A 692 11.34 15.55 5.92
CA ALA A 692 12.56 15.85 6.67
C ALA A 692 13.74 14.96 6.24
N SER A 693 13.51 13.66 6.00
CA SER A 693 14.55 12.72 5.59
C SER A 693 15.25 13.09 4.27
N GLU A 694 14.54 13.72 3.33
CA GLU A 694 15.12 14.13 2.05
C GLU A 694 15.99 15.38 2.13
N VAL A 695 15.70 16.26 3.11
CA VAL A 695 16.53 17.42 3.38
C VAL A 695 17.86 16.98 4.00
N GLU A 696 17.86 15.98 4.88
CA GLU A 696 19.07 15.44 5.52
C GLU A 696 20.04 14.75 4.53
N ASP A 697 19.51 14.04 3.53
CA ASP A 697 20.30 13.35 2.48
C ASP A 697 20.93 14.31 1.45
N SER A 698 20.55 15.59 1.44
CA SER A 698 21.02 16.60 0.47
C SER A 698 22.30 17.35 0.88
N ASN A 699 22.94 16.96 1.99
CA ASN A 699 24.18 17.53 2.51
C ASN A 699 25.45 17.12 1.71
N ASP A 700 25.38 17.13 0.37
CA ASP A 700 26.56 17.13 -0.49
C ASP A 700 26.99 18.58 -0.76
N PRO A 701 28.14 19.04 -0.23
CA PRO A 701 28.54 20.45 -0.32
C PRO A 701 28.73 20.97 -1.75
N GLU A 702 28.88 20.09 -2.75
CA GLU A 702 28.99 20.48 -4.16
C GLU A 702 27.64 20.82 -4.83
N LEU A 703 26.48 20.49 -4.23
CA LEU A 703 25.15 20.79 -4.77
C LEU A 703 24.47 22.03 -4.15
N SER A 704 25.13 22.72 -3.22
CA SER A 704 24.59 23.86 -2.48
C SER A 704 24.37 25.15 -3.29
N ASN A 705 24.79 25.17 -4.57
CA ASN A 705 24.73 26.36 -5.43
C ASN A 705 23.79 26.25 -6.65
N GLN A 706 22.94 25.22 -6.71
CA GLN A 706 21.88 25.15 -7.71
C GLN A 706 20.53 24.92 -7.02
N GLU A 707 19.52 25.63 -7.54
CA GLU A 707 18.10 25.74 -7.17
C GLU A 707 17.34 24.39 -7.06
N GLY A 708 17.94 23.34 -6.47
CA GLY A 708 17.42 21.99 -6.37
C GLY A 708 16.49 21.75 -5.17
N HIS A 709 16.60 22.56 -4.11
CA HIS A 709 15.65 22.54 -2.99
C HIS A 709 14.23 22.98 -3.42
N LEU A 710 14.13 23.77 -4.48
CA LEU A 710 12.87 24.34 -4.99
C LEU A 710 12.05 23.38 -5.87
N LEU A 711 12.65 22.32 -6.44
CA LEU A 711 11.98 21.46 -7.44
C LEU A 711 11.47 20.12 -6.88
N ASN A 712 12.10 19.56 -5.84
CA ASN A 712 11.73 18.25 -5.27
C ASN A 712 10.87 18.36 -3.98
N GLY A 713 10.95 19.49 -3.26
CA GLY A 713 10.22 19.71 -1.99
C GLY A 713 8.72 20.04 -2.13
N TRP A 714 8.18 20.22 -3.35
CA TRP A 714 6.81 20.70 -3.53
C TRP A 714 5.72 19.66 -3.24
N THR A 715 6.02 18.38 -3.48
CA THR A 715 5.04 17.28 -3.38
C THR A 715 5.46 16.15 -2.47
N ASN A 716 6.76 15.99 -2.19
CA ASN A 716 7.22 14.91 -1.32
C ASN A 716 6.88 15.19 0.14
N GLY A 717 6.41 14.19 0.89
CA GLY A 717 5.90 14.39 2.25
C GLY A 717 4.61 15.21 2.38
N ARG A 718 4.01 15.69 1.27
CA ARG A 718 2.74 16.44 1.31
C ARG A 718 1.58 15.59 1.82
N THR A 719 1.41 14.41 1.24
CA THR A 719 0.33 13.46 1.60
C THR A 719 0.65 12.71 2.89
N ASN A 720 -0.34 12.05 3.49
CA ASN A 720 -0.07 11.10 4.59
C ASN A 720 0.63 9.82 4.07
N ALA A 721 0.96 8.88 4.97
CA ALA A 721 1.63 7.63 4.60
C ALA A 721 0.85 6.75 3.61
N GLN A 722 -0.47 6.97 3.46
CA GLN A 722 -1.30 6.29 2.47
C GLN A 722 -1.39 7.02 1.12
N SER A 723 -0.57 8.05 0.92
CA SER A 723 -0.60 8.96 -0.24
C SER A 723 -1.95 9.68 -0.43
N ILE A 724 -2.63 10.01 0.67
CA ILE A 724 -3.87 10.81 0.68
C ILE A 724 -3.53 12.26 1.02
N ASP A 725 -4.05 13.20 0.23
CA ASP A 725 -4.03 14.63 0.60
C ASP A 725 -5.13 14.86 1.65
N LEU A 726 -4.73 15.14 2.90
CA LEU A 726 -5.66 15.32 4.01
C LEU A 726 -6.60 16.52 3.79
N ASN A 727 -6.16 17.56 3.08
CA ASN A 727 -7.01 18.71 2.73
C ASN A 727 -7.89 18.46 1.48
N ARG A 728 -8.05 17.20 1.08
CA ARG A 728 -9.03 16.70 0.09
C ARG A 728 -9.84 15.52 0.64
N ASN A 729 -9.69 15.21 1.94
CA ASN A 729 -10.24 14.00 2.54
C ASN A 729 -11.45 14.25 3.45
N PHE A 730 -11.76 15.51 3.79
CA PHE A 730 -12.97 15.86 4.53
C PHE A 730 -14.22 15.70 3.67
N PRO A 731 -15.42 15.51 4.26
CA PRO A 731 -16.65 15.36 3.49
C PRO A 731 -16.98 16.65 2.74
N ASP A 732 -17.33 16.53 1.46
CA ASP A 732 -17.78 17.66 0.63
C ASP A 732 -19.21 18.08 1.01
N LEU A 733 -19.29 18.92 2.04
CA LEU A 733 -20.55 19.53 2.48
C LEU A 733 -20.93 20.75 1.63
N THR A 734 -19.97 21.36 0.92
CA THR A 734 -20.18 22.56 0.11
C THR A 734 -21.08 22.26 -1.10
N SER A 735 -20.88 21.10 -1.75
CA SER A 735 -21.82 20.59 -2.77
C SER A 735 -23.24 20.39 -2.24
N VAL A 736 -23.38 19.84 -1.02
CA VAL A 736 -24.67 19.61 -0.37
C VAL A 736 -25.36 20.95 -0.07
N PHE A 737 -24.60 21.92 0.45
CA PHE A 737 -25.05 23.29 0.67
C PHE A 737 -25.57 23.92 -0.62
N TYR A 738 -24.81 23.89 -1.73
CA TYR A 738 -25.27 24.50 -2.98
C TYR A 738 -26.53 23.85 -3.56
N ARG A 739 -26.67 22.53 -3.44
CA ARG A 739 -27.84 21.78 -3.91
C ARG A 739 -29.09 22.14 -3.11
N ASN A 740 -28.96 22.28 -1.80
CA ASN A 740 -30.12 22.34 -0.91
C ASN A 740 -30.43 23.75 -0.37
N ARG A 741 -29.54 24.75 -0.53
CA ARG A 741 -29.72 26.13 0.01
C ARG A 741 -30.99 26.87 -0.44
N ARG A 742 -31.66 26.39 -1.50
CA ARG A 742 -32.93 26.95 -1.99
C ARG A 742 -34.15 26.32 -1.33
N SER A 743 -33.98 25.18 -0.67
CA SER A 743 -35.05 24.53 0.10
C SER A 743 -35.33 25.31 1.37
N ARG A 744 -36.62 25.57 1.64
CA ARG A 744 -37.04 26.33 2.84
C ARG A 744 -36.82 25.57 4.15
N HIS A 745 -36.83 24.25 4.10
CA HIS A 745 -36.75 23.37 5.29
C HIS A 745 -35.36 22.76 5.50
N PHE A 746 -34.38 23.08 4.65
CA PHE A 746 -33.02 22.56 4.79
C PHE A 746 -32.15 23.49 5.64
N ARG A 747 -31.56 22.97 6.73
CA ARG A 747 -30.56 23.69 7.52
C ARG A 747 -29.26 23.83 6.74
N THR A 748 -28.78 25.06 6.60
CA THR A 748 -27.50 25.38 5.95
C THR A 748 -26.31 25.37 6.92
N ASP A 749 -26.58 25.09 8.19
CA ASP A 749 -25.63 24.92 9.29
C ASP A 749 -25.73 23.48 9.83
N HIS A 750 -24.66 22.98 10.43
CA HIS A 750 -24.59 21.63 11.00
C HIS A 750 -25.04 20.55 10.01
N ILE A 751 -24.60 20.67 8.75
CA ILE A 751 -24.96 19.74 7.68
C ILE A 751 -24.43 18.35 8.05
N PRO A 752 -25.27 17.31 8.10
CA PRO A 752 -24.83 15.97 8.48
C PRO A 752 -23.85 15.42 7.44
N ILE A 753 -22.93 14.58 7.91
CA ILE A 753 -21.97 13.88 7.04
C ILE A 753 -22.76 12.86 6.20
N PRO A 754 -22.70 12.91 4.86
CA PRO A 754 -23.44 11.97 4.03
C PRO A 754 -22.94 10.53 4.22
N ASP A 755 -23.84 9.54 4.34
CA ASP A 755 -23.46 8.11 4.48
C ASP A 755 -22.46 7.64 3.38
N GLY A 756 -22.62 8.21 2.18
CA GLY A 756 -21.71 8.06 1.04
C GLY A 756 -20.23 8.25 1.35
N TYR A 757 -19.92 9.16 2.27
CA TYR A 757 -18.56 9.54 2.68
C TYR A 757 -17.81 8.37 3.31
N TRP A 758 -18.47 7.62 4.20
CA TRP A 758 -17.87 6.52 4.95
C TRP A 758 -17.54 5.29 4.07
N PHE A 759 -18.12 5.19 2.87
CA PHE A 759 -17.73 4.19 1.87
C PHE A 759 -16.47 4.59 1.07
N GLY A 760 -15.96 5.80 1.28
CA GLY A 760 -14.69 6.30 0.78
C GLY A 760 -13.51 5.89 1.66
N LYS A 761 -12.29 6.23 1.24
CA LYS A 761 -11.08 6.03 2.05
C LYS A 761 -10.89 7.25 2.95
N VAL A 762 -11.30 7.15 4.21
CA VAL A 762 -11.07 8.18 5.23
C VAL A 762 -9.72 7.92 5.89
N ALA A 763 -8.84 8.91 5.88
CA ALA A 763 -7.55 8.84 6.52
C ALA A 763 -7.71 8.89 8.05
N PRO A 764 -6.92 8.13 8.83
CA PRO A 764 -7.04 8.12 10.29
C PRO A 764 -6.80 9.50 10.90
N GLU A 765 -5.91 10.30 10.30
CA GLU A 765 -5.67 11.69 10.70
C GLU A 765 -6.91 12.57 10.50
N THR A 766 -7.61 12.40 9.37
CA THR A 766 -8.85 13.15 9.06
C THR A 766 -9.97 12.73 10.01
N TYR A 767 -10.12 11.43 10.26
CA TYR A 767 -11.11 10.92 11.22
C TYR A 767 -10.87 11.45 12.64
N ALA A 768 -9.63 11.41 13.13
CA ALA A 768 -9.24 11.94 14.43
C ALA A 768 -9.60 13.43 14.58
N VAL A 769 -9.28 14.24 13.56
CA VAL A 769 -9.61 15.67 13.55
C VAL A 769 -11.12 15.91 13.45
N MET A 770 -11.88 15.11 12.68
CA MET A 770 -13.34 15.21 12.63
C MET A 770 -13.98 14.87 13.98
N LYS A 771 -13.50 13.82 14.67
CA LYS A 771 -13.94 13.47 16.04
C LYS A 771 -13.67 14.63 16.99
N TRP A 772 -12.47 15.20 16.92
CA TRP A 772 -12.06 16.34 17.75
C TRP A 772 -12.87 17.62 17.49
N ILE A 773 -13.12 17.96 16.22
CA ILE A 773 -13.95 19.12 15.83
C ILE A 773 -15.39 18.98 16.38
N ARG A 774 -15.90 17.75 16.53
CA ARG A 774 -17.25 17.47 17.06
C ARG A 774 -17.31 17.40 18.59
N SER A 775 -16.20 17.07 19.26
CA SER A 775 -16.17 16.86 20.71
C SER A 775 -16.15 18.15 21.53
N LEU A 776 -15.82 19.27 20.89
CA LEU A 776 -15.51 20.53 21.55
C LEU A 776 -16.20 21.71 20.84
N PRO A 777 -16.75 22.72 21.56
CA PRO A 777 -17.49 23.83 20.98
C PRO A 777 -16.58 24.91 20.36
N PHE A 778 -15.72 24.53 19.41
CA PHE A 778 -14.82 25.44 18.73
C PHE A 778 -15.54 26.61 18.06
N VAL A 779 -15.11 27.83 18.36
CA VAL A 779 -15.67 29.08 17.84
C VAL A 779 -14.89 29.56 16.60
N GLN A 780 -13.57 29.47 16.67
CA GLN A 780 -12.65 29.99 15.67
C GLN A 780 -11.48 29.03 15.46
N SER A 781 -10.91 29.00 14.24
CA SER A 781 -9.73 28.21 13.96
C SER A 781 -8.86 28.76 12.83
N ALA A 782 -7.58 28.40 12.82
CA ALA A 782 -6.70 28.57 11.68
C ALA A 782 -5.92 27.28 11.36
N SER A 783 -5.86 26.93 10.08
CA SER A 783 -4.97 25.90 9.54
C SER A 783 -3.76 26.56 8.87
N LEU A 784 -2.55 26.22 9.29
CA LEU A 784 -1.29 26.83 8.84
C LEU A 784 -0.65 25.96 7.75
N HIS A 785 -0.35 26.59 6.62
CA HIS A 785 0.14 26.01 5.36
C HIS A 785 1.36 26.75 4.82
N GLY A 786 1.95 26.22 3.76
CA GLY A 786 3.07 26.83 3.03
C GLY A 786 2.98 26.61 1.52
N GLY A 787 3.60 27.53 0.78
CA GLY A 787 3.61 27.56 -0.69
C GLY A 787 3.18 28.90 -1.27
N GLU A 788 2.65 29.80 -0.44
CA GLU A 788 2.24 31.17 -0.79
C GLU A 788 2.26 32.05 0.47
N LEU A 789 2.10 33.37 0.32
CA LEU A 789 1.94 34.30 1.44
C LEU A 789 0.60 35.06 1.37
N VAL A 790 -0.46 34.40 1.86
CA VAL A 790 -1.84 34.90 1.80
C VAL A 790 -2.74 34.22 2.84
N ILE A 791 -3.81 34.88 3.28
CA ILE A 791 -4.89 34.23 4.01
C ILE A 791 -6.00 33.82 3.05
N SER A 792 -6.27 32.53 2.94
CA SER A 792 -7.46 32.01 2.26
C SER A 792 -8.62 31.84 3.23
N TYR A 793 -9.83 32.20 2.82
CA TYR A 793 -11.06 32.00 3.60
C TYR A 793 -12.17 31.32 2.79
N PRO A 794 -13.07 30.57 3.46
CA PRO A 794 -14.16 29.86 2.81
C PRO A 794 -15.06 30.72 1.91
N PHE A 795 -15.71 30.14 0.90
CA PHE A 795 -15.62 28.73 0.52
C PHE A 795 -14.42 28.41 -0.36
N ASP A 796 -13.82 27.23 -0.15
CA ASP A 796 -12.77 26.66 -1.00
C ASP A 796 -13.35 26.02 -2.27
N PHE A 797 -14.60 25.53 -2.23
CA PHE A 797 -15.25 24.92 -3.39
C PHE A 797 -16.24 25.88 -4.10
N SER A 798 -16.05 26.08 -5.40
CA SER A 798 -16.97 26.83 -6.26
C SER A 798 -18.20 26.00 -6.63
N ARG A 799 -19.34 26.67 -6.83
CA ARG A 799 -20.54 26.06 -7.40
C ARG A 799 -20.37 25.69 -8.88
N ASP A 800 -19.51 26.40 -9.60
CA ASP A 800 -19.30 26.20 -11.03
C ASP A 800 -18.23 25.14 -11.25
N LEU A 801 -18.62 24.02 -11.86
CA LEU A 801 -17.73 22.89 -12.12
C LEU A 801 -16.79 23.14 -13.32
N HIS A 802 -17.05 24.16 -14.13
CA HIS A 802 -16.30 24.44 -15.35
C HIS A 802 -15.28 25.58 -15.19
N GLU A 803 -15.43 26.42 -14.17
CA GLU A 803 -14.51 27.51 -13.87
C GLU A 803 -13.69 27.18 -12.61
N GLU A 804 -12.41 26.93 -12.80
CA GLU A 804 -11.47 26.60 -11.71
C GLU A 804 -11.22 27.77 -10.74
N ARG A 805 -11.54 29.00 -11.14
CA ARG A 805 -11.33 30.23 -10.34
C ARG A 805 -12.58 31.09 -10.34
N LYS A 806 -13.40 30.95 -9.31
CA LYS A 806 -14.65 31.70 -9.19
C LYS A 806 -14.94 32.03 -7.74
N PHE A 807 -15.24 33.30 -7.50
CA PHE A 807 -15.60 33.78 -6.18
C PHE A 807 -16.82 33.04 -5.63
N SER A 808 -16.68 32.47 -4.43
CA SER A 808 -17.73 31.72 -3.76
C SER A 808 -17.98 32.21 -2.32
N PRO A 809 -18.96 33.11 -2.13
CA PRO A 809 -19.17 33.76 -0.84
C PRO A 809 -19.87 32.85 0.17
N THR A 810 -19.49 33.01 1.44
CA THR A 810 -20.20 32.42 2.57
C THR A 810 -21.33 33.35 3.06
N PRO A 811 -22.31 32.83 3.82
CA PRO A 811 -23.25 33.68 4.55
C PRO A 811 -22.56 34.66 5.52
N ASP A 812 -21.38 34.31 6.04
CA ASP A 812 -20.55 35.09 6.97
C ASP A 812 -19.38 35.81 6.29
N GLU A 813 -19.51 36.14 5.00
CA GLU A 813 -18.45 36.74 4.18
C GLU A 813 -17.71 37.89 4.87
N GLN A 814 -18.45 38.85 5.44
CA GLN A 814 -17.85 40.01 6.08
C GLN A 814 -17.11 39.66 7.38
N ALA A 815 -17.55 38.62 8.10
CA ALA A 815 -16.88 38.14 9.30
C ALA A 815 -15.58 37.41 8.93
N PHE A 816 -15.60 36.57 7.89
CA PHE A 816 -14.40 35.92 7.37
C PHE A 816 -13.36 36.92 6.85
N GLN A 817 -13.78 37.92 6.07
CA GLN A 817 -12.84 38.95 5.61
C GLN A 817 -12.21 39.71 6.77
N ARG A 818 -12.98 40.04 7.83
CA ARG A 818 -12.46 40.72 9.02
C ARG A 818 -11.51 39.81 9.81
N LEU A 819 -11.83 38.52 9.91
CA LEU A 819 -11.00 37.52 10.57
C LEU A 819 -9.67 37.34 9.83
N ALA A 820 -9.72 37.16 8.51
CA ALA A 820 -8.55 37.04 7.65
C ALA A 820 -7.65 38.29 7.71
N ARG A 821 -8.25 39.50 7.66
CA ARG A 821 -7.51 40.75 7.85
C ARG A 821 -6.85 40.88 9.22
N THR A 822 -7.47 40.33 10.27
CA THR A 822 -6.87 40.39 11.61
C THR A 822 -5.52 39.66 11.65
N TYR A 823 -5.34 38.61 10.87
CA TYR A 823 -4.03 37.97 10.69
C TYR A 823 -3.16 38.77 9.71
N ALA A 824 -3.65 39.03 8.50
CA ALA A 824 -2.86 39.64 7.42
C ALA A 824 -2.32 41.04 7.75
N ASP A 825 -3.12 41.88 8.41
CA ASP A 825 -2.75 43.25 8.79
C ASP A 825 -1.73 43.29 9.94
N ASN A 826 -1.66 42.24 10.77
CA ASN A 826 -0.71 42.12 11.89
C ASN A 826 0.54 41.30 11.54
N HIS A 827 0.54 40.61 10.39
CA HIS A 827 1.73 39.97 9.85
C HIS A 827 2.64 41.03 9.23
N ALA A 828 3.95 40.90 9.46
CA ALA A 828 4.93 41.93 9.10
C ALA A 828 4.92 42.38 7.62
N THR A 829 4.63 41.47 6.70
CA THR A 829 4.70 41.73 5.24
C THR A 829 3.46 41.29 4.45
N MET A 830 2.48 40.63 5.08
CA MET A 830 1.39 39.97 4.33
C MET A 830 0.37 40.97 3.80
N SER A 831 0.21 42.13 4.44
CA SER A 831 -0.69 43.19 3.96
C SER A 831 0.02 44.27 3.11
N ASP A 832 1.34 44.17 2.93
CA ASP A 832 2.16 45.19 2.25
C ASP A 832 2.03 45.16 0.72
N ASN A 833 1.80 46.31 0.09
CA ASN A 833 1.55 46.37 -1.35
C ASN A 833 2.81 46.32 -2.24
N ASP A 834 4.00 46.52 -1.67
CA ASP A 834 5.26 46.74 -2.41
C ASP A 834 6.18 45.51 -2.47
N THR A 835 5.73 44.35 -2.01
CA THR A 835 6.50 43.11 -2.06
C THR A 835 6.03 42.24 -3.23
N ASP A 836 6.94 41.91 -4.15
CA ASP A 836 6.73 40.81 -5.12
C ASP A 836 6.74 39.49 -4.33
N ARG A 837 5.67 38.71 -4.45
CA ARG A 837 5.42 37.52 -3.62
C ARG A 837 5.19 36.31 -4.51
N CYS A 838 6.03 35.30 -4.40
CA CYS A 838 5.87 33.96 -5.00
C CYS A 838 5.40 33.91 -6.48
N GLY A 839 5.45 35.03 -7.23
CA GLY A 839 4.85 35.21 -8.56
C GLY A 839 3.34 35.54 -8.62
N ALA A 840 2.63 35.72 -7.48
CA ALA A 840 1.17 35.93 -7.43
C ALA A 840 0.74 37.33 -6.96
N PHE A 841 -0.33 37.87 -7.57
CA PHE A 841 -0.79 39.26 -7.36
C PHE A 841 -1.85 39.42 -6.24
N PHE A 842 -1.52 39.08 -4.99
CA PHE A 842 -2.43 39.28 -3.83
C PHE A 842 -2.31 40.65 -3.13
N HIS A 843 -1.42 41.52 -3.63
CA HIS A 843 -1.26 42.89 -3.11
C HIS A 843 -2.55 43.71 -3.21
N ARG A 844 -3.34 43.56 -4.30
CA ARG A 844 -4.59 44.31 -4.50
C ARG A 844 -5.66 43.98 -3.47
N SER A 845 -5.61 42.80 -2.87
CA SER A 845 -6.53 42.36 -1.83
C SER A 845 -5.94 42.50 -0.41
N ARG A 846 -4.78 43.15 -0.25
CA ARG A 846 -4.08 43.31 1.04
C ARG A 846 -3.83 41.97 1.75
N GLY A 847 -3.44 40.94 1.00
CA GLY A 847 -3.01 39.66 1.56
C GLY A 847 -4.13 38.69 1.96
N ILE A 848 -5.37 38.90 1.51
CA ILE A 848 -6.47 37.94 1.70
C ILE A 848 -7.07 37.49 0.37
N ILE A 849 -7.62 36.28 0.32
CA ILE A 849 -8.34 35.76 -0.86
C ILE A 849 -9.44 34.77 -0.46
N ASN A 850 -10.51 34.70 -1.25
CA ASN A 850 -11.50 33.63 -1.13
C ASN A 850 -10.94 32.35 -1.77
N GLY A 851 -11.05 31.20 -1.11
CA GLY A 851 -10.41 29.95 -1.55
C GLY A 851 -10.78 29.56 -2.98
N ALA A 852 -12.07 29.51 -3.29
CA ALA A 852 -12.57 29.17 -4.63
C ALA A 852 -12.18 30.20 -5.71
N LEU A 853 -11.95 31.47 -5.34
CA LEU A 853 -11.45 32.50 -6.26
C LEU A 853 -9.96 32.28 -6.59
N TRP A 854 -9.18 31.76 -5.64
CA TRP A 854 -7.78 31.42 -5.86
C TRP A 854 -7.66 30.16 -6.74
N TYR A 855 -8.27 29.05 -6.28
CA TYR A 855 -8.49 27.83 -7.03
C TYR A 855 -9.52 26.94 -6.30
N SER A 856 -10.48 26.39 -7.04
CA SER A 856 -11.59 25.64 -6.47
C SER A 856 -11.23 24.18 -6.19
N PHE A 857 -11.52 23.69 -4.98
CA PHE A 857 -11.42 22.27 -4.63
C PHE A 857 -12.43 21.87 -3.56
N ALA A 858 -12.84 20.60 -3.56
CA ALA A 858 -13.77 20.04 -2.57
C ALA A 858 -13.04 19.21 -1.51
N GLY A 859 -13.69 19.01 -0.36
CA GLY A 859 -13.20 18.17 0.73
C GLY A 859 -12.09 18.80 1.57
N GLY A 860 -12.06 20.13 1.64
CA GLY A 860 -11.16 20.89 2.52
C GLY A 860 -11.64 20.92 3.98
N MET A 861 -10.69 21.02 4.91
CA MET A 861 -10.97 21.17 6.34
C MET A 861 -11.71 22.48 6.70
N PRO A 862 -11.38 23.66 6.11
CA PRO A 862 -12.02 24.92 6.48
C PRO A 862 -13.53 24.94 6.19
N ASP A 863 -13.92 24.51 4.99
CA ASP A 863 -15.32 24.36 4.59
C ASP A 863 -16.08 23.38 5.50
N PHE A 864 -15.44 22.28 5.92
CA PHE A 864 -16.03 21.31 6.83
C PHE A 864 -16.33 21.92 8.21
N ASN A 865 -15.38 22.64 8.82
CA ASN A 865 -15.59 23.34 10.09
C ASN A 865 -16.82 24.26 9.99
N TYR A 866 -16.87 25.11 8.96
CA TYR A 866 -17.94 26.09 8.83
C TYR A 866 -19.31 25.48 8.53
N LEU A 867 -19.39 24.37 7.78
CA LEU A 867 -20.66 23.76 7.39
C LEU A 867 -21.17 22.73 8.40
N HIS A 868 -20.29 22.03 9.10
CA HIS A 868 -20.65 20.96 10.04
C HIS A 868 -20.74 21.44 11.49
N THR A 869 -20.02 22.49 11.89
CA THR A 869 -20.00 22.98 13.29
C THR A 869 -20.20 24.50 13.38
N ASN A 870 -19.99 25.06 14.58
CA ASN A 870 -19.99 26.50 14.82
C ASN A 870 -18.67 27.18 14.38
N CYS A 871 -17.62 26.41 14.13
CA CYS A 871 -16.26 26.92 14.02
C CYS A 871 -16.03 27.67 12.69
N LEU A 872 -15.51 28.91 12.79
CA LEU A 872 -15.02 29.66 11.63
C LEU A 872 -13.52 29.42 11.46
N GLU A 873 -13.15 28.63 10.45
CA GLU A 873 -11.76 28.32 10.14
C GLU A 873 -11.23 29.10 8.93
N ILE A 874 -10.02 29.65 9.03
CA ILE A 874 -9.28 30.24 7.91
C ILE A 874 -8.03 29.42 7.60
N THR A 875 -7.49 29.56 6.39
CA THR A 875 -6.23 28.95 5.96
C THR A 875 -5.16 30.03 5.87
N VAL A 876 -4.06 29.83 6.59
CA VAL A 876 -2.93 30.77 6.67
C VAL A 876 -1.77 30.20 5.86
N GLU A 877 -1.47 30.80 4.70
CA GLU A 877 -0.27 30.46 3.93
C GLU A 877 0.88 31.36 4.40
N LEU A 878 1.93 30.74 4.96
CA LEU A 878 2.96 31.45 5.74
C LEU A 878 4.16 31.94 4.92
N GLY A 879 4.33 31.47 3.69
CA GLY A 879 5.47 31.80 2.84
C GLY A 879 5.61 30.89 1.63
N CYS A 880 6.38 31.33 0.63
CA CYS A 880 6.59 30.58 -0.61
C CYS A 880 7.34 29.26 -0.38
N ASP A 881 8.36 29.30 0.48
CA ASP A 881 9.13 28.12 0.81
C ASP A 881 8.35 27.26 1.81
N LYS A 882 8.03 26.04 1.39
CA LYS A 882 7.27 25.09 2.21
C LYS A 882 8.12 24.55 3.36
N PHE A 883 9.43 24.43 3.14
CA PHE A 883 10.39 23.88 4.07
C PHE A 883 11.64 24.79 4.12
N PRO A 884 11.52 25.99 4.72
CA PRO A 884 12.59 26.98 4.72
C PRO A 884 13.87 26.50 5.43
N ALA A 885 15.00 27.15 5.20
CA ALA A 885 16.22 26.84 5.97
C ALA A 885 16.04 27.18 7.46
N GLU A 886 16.73 26.49 8.37
CA GLU A 886 16.63 26.73 9.82
C GLU A 886 16.94 28.19 10.22
N GLN A 887 17.81 28.85 9.47
CA GLN A 887 18.20 30.26 9.67
C GLN A 887 17.02 31.22 9.49
N GLU A 888 16.00 30.85 8.72
CA GLU A 888 14.79 31.64 8.48
C GLU A 888 13.72 31.45 9.57
N LEU A 889 13.83 30.42 10.43
CA LEU A 889 12.81 30.12 11.45
C LEU A 889 12.60 31.24 12.47
N TYR A 890 13.69 31.88 12.93
CA TYR A 890 13.59 33.00 13.86
C TYR A 890 12.99 34.28 13.23
N PRO A 891 13.45 34.74 12.05
CA PRO A 891 12.78 35.80 11.30
C PRO A 891 11.28 35.52 11.09
N GLU A 892 10.92 34.31 10.67
CA GLU A 892 9.52 33.94 10.42
C GLU A 892 8.67 33.93 11.69
N TRP A 893 9.23 33.43 12.81
CA TRP A 893 8.59 33.57 14.12
C TRP A 893 8.29 35.04 14.45
N LYS A 894 9.27 35.93 14.26
CA LYS A 894 9.08 37.36 14.54
C LYS A 894 8.01 38.00 13.64
N ARG A 895 7.90 37.58 12.38
CA ARG A 895 6.90 38.07 11.41
C ARG A 895 5.47 37.62 11.75
N ASN A 896 5.32 36.42 12.31
CA ASN A 896 4.02 35.79 12.56
C ASN A 896 3.51 35.90 14.01
N LYS A 897 4.39 36.13 15.00
CA LYS A 897 4.02 36.12 16.43
C LYS A 897 2.86 37.06 16.76
N GLU A 898 2.91 38.31 16.31
CA GLU A 898 1.86 39.29 16.59
C GLU A 898 0.54 38.93 15.88
N ALA A 899 0.62 38.42 14.64
CA ALA A 899 -0.54 37.97 13.89
C ALA A 899 -1.26 36.80 14.57
N LEU A 900 -0.51 35.81 15.08
CA LEU A 900 -1.07 34.68 15.81
C LEU A 900 -1.74 35.12 17.13
N LEU A 901 -1.11 36.01 17.90
CA LEU A 901 -1.69 36.53 19.15
C LEU A 901 -2.98 37.32 18.88
N SER A 902 -2.91 38.28 17.94
CA SER A 902 -4.06 39.08 17.53
C SER A 902 -5.21 38.24 16.96
N PHE A 903 -4.88 37.16 16.25
CA PHE A 903 -5.87 36.19 15.77
C PHE A 903 -6.55 35.47 16.94
N MET A 904 -5.79 34.95 17.90
CA MET A 904 -6.37 34.27 19.09
C MET A 904 -7.26 35.20 19.90
N GLU A 905 -6.85 36.47 20.09
CA GLU A 905 -7.64 37.48 20.79
C GLU A 905 -8.96 37.82 20.07
N SER A 906 -9.02 37.66 18.74
CA SER A 906 -10.20 38.02 17.96
C SER A 906 -11.42 37.11 18.17
N VAL A 907 -11.25 35.95 18.83
CA VAL A 907 -12.35 35.08 19.25
C VAL A 907 -13.31 35.79 20.22
N HIS A 908 -12.82 36.82 20.92
CA HIS A 908 -13.60 37.67 21.83
C HIS A 908 -14.35 38.81 21.13
N ARG A 909 -14.63 38.70 19.82
CA ARG A 909 -15.44 39.68 19.07
C ARG A 909 -16.88 39.19 18.89
N GLY A 910 -17.77 40.10 18.49
CA GLY A 910 -19.17 39.77 18.25
C GLY A 910 -19.97 39.63 19.55
N VAL A 911 -20.74 38.55 19.66
CA VAL A 911 -21.68 38.29 20.76
C VAL A 911 -21.43 36.92 21.37
N LYS A 912 -21.56 36.82 22.70
CA LYS A 912 -21.66 35.54 23.42
C LYS A 912 -22.76 35.60 24.46
N GLY A 913 -23.24 34.47 24.96
CA GLY A 913 -24.26 34.46 26.00
C GLY A 913 -24.79 33.06 26.27
N VAL A 914 -25.80 32.98 27.13
CA VAL A 914 -26.44 31.70 27.52
C VAL A 914 -27.90 31.69 27.09
N VAL A 915 -28.34 30.62 26.44
CA VAL A 915 -29.75 30.31 26.21
C VAL A 915 -30.22 29.37 27.32
N LYS A 916 -31.17 29.83 28.11
CA LYS A 916 -31.68 29.10 29.28
C LYS A 916 -33.20 29.02 29.30
N ASP A 917 -33.72 28.08 30.07
CA ASP A 917 -35.16 27.99 30.35
C ASP A 917 -35.59 29.01 31.42
N ALA A 918 -36.89 29.03 31.75
CA ALA A 918 -37.44 29.90 32.79
C ALA A 918 -36.94 29.54 34.20
N ASP A 919 -36.48 28.31 34.40
CA ASP A 919 -35.95 27.78 35.67
C ASP A 919 -34.46 28.13 35.86
N GLY A 920 -33.81 28.64 34.80
CA GLY A 920 -32.42 29.08 34.81
C GLY A 920 -31.43 28.05 34.25
N ASN A 921 -31.89 26.88 33.81
CA ASN A 921 -31.04 25.82 33.27
C ASN A 921 -30.65 26.12 31.81
N GLY A 922 -29.39 25.88 31.45
CA GLY A 922 -28.90 25.98 30.08
C GLY A 922 -29.61 25.01 29.14
N ILE A 923 -29.94 25.46 27.92
CA ILE A 923 -30.58 24.62 26.91
C ILE A 923 -29.51 24.21 25.88
N LYS A 924 -29.08 22.94 25.93
CA LYS A 924 -28.18 22.32 24.95
C LYS A 924 -28.81 22.28 23.56
N GLY A 925 -28.03 22.58 22.52
CA GLY A 925 -28.47 22.50 21.12
C GLY A 925 -29.52 23.53 20.70
N ALA A 926 -29.78 24.55 21.52
CA ALA A 926 -30.59 25.70 21.12
C ALA A 926 -29.92 26.43 19.97
N THR A 927 -30.71 26.93 19.03
CA THR A 927 -30.22 27.57 17.81
C THR A 927 -30.34 29.09 17.93
N VAL A 928 -29.24 29.80 17.69
CA VAL A 928 -29.18 31.26 17.64
C VAL A 928 -28.94 31.71 16.20
N THR A 929 -29.89 32.49 15.67
CA THR A 929 -29.88 33.01 14.29
C THR A 929 -29.72 34.52 14.28
N VAL A 930 -29.09 35.05 13.23
CA VAL A 930 -28.96 36.50 13.01
C VAL A 930 -29.72 36.89 11.76
N ARG A 931 -30.64 37.85 11.89
CA ARG A 931 -31.44 38.32 10.75
C ARG A 931 -30.53 38.80 9.61
N GLY A 932 -30.69 38.20 8.43
CA GLY A 932 -29.90 38.52 7.23
C GLY A 932 -28.72 37.59 6.97
N ILE A 933 -28.30 36.78 7.95
CA ILE A 933 -27.21 35.81 7.81
C ILE A 933 -27.79 34.39 7.87
N ARG A 934 -27.62 33.63 6.78
CA ARG A 934 -28.14 32.25 6.65
C ARG A 934 -27.15 31.20 7.16
N LYS A 935 -26.66 31.40 8.38
CA LYS A 935 -25.84 30.48 9.16
C LYS A 935 -26.27 30.65 10.62
N ALA A 936 -26.85 29.60 11.18
CA ALA A 936 -27.15 29.58 12.60
C ALA A 936 -25.97 28.99 13.39
N VAL A 937 -25.91 29.33 14.68
CA VAL A 937 -25.01 28.67 15.64
C VAL A 937 -25.84 27.93 16.69
N THR A 938 -25.28 26.85 17.23
CA THR A 938 -25.91 26.06 18.30
C THR A 938 -25.23 26.32 19.65
N THR A 939 -25.97 26.16 20.73
CA THR A 939 -25.42 26.21 22.08
C THR A 939 -24.71 24.92 22.45
N ALA A 940 -23.67 25.03 23.28
CA ALA A 940 -22.99 23.89 23.90
C ALA A 940 -23.81 23.32 25.08
N ASP A 941 -23.20 22.42 25.86
CA ASP A 941 -23.89 21.62 26.87
C ASP A 941 -24.54 22.46 27.97
N ASP A 942 -23.88 23.54 28.41
CA ASP A 942 -24.40 24.48 29.42
C ASP A 942 -25.29 25.59 28.82
N GLY A 943 -25.65 25.48 27.54
CA GLY A 943 -26.49 26.46 26.85
C GLY A 943 -25.76 27.73 26.41
N ASP A 944 -24.45 27.82 26.57
CA ASP A 944 -23.64 28.94 26.09
C ASP A 944 -23.39 28.88 24.58
N TYR A 945 -23.22 30.05 23.98
CA TYR A 945 -22.93 30.20 22.55
C TYR A 945 -22.03 31.40 22.28
N TRP A 946 -21.36 31.36 21.14
CA TRP A 946 -20.57 32.46 20.59
C TRP A 946 -20.97 32.71 19.13
N ARG A 947 -21.05 33.98 18.76
CA ARG A 947 -21.39 34.42 17.41
C ARG A 947 -20.50 35.60 17.03
N LEU A 948 -19.48 35.31 16.22
CA LEU A 948 -18.61 36.32 15.63
C LEU A 948 -19.44 37.21 14.68
N LEU A 949 -19.43 38.52 14.95
CA LEU A 949 -20.19 39.51 14.19
C LEU A 949 -19.37 40.79 14.09
N ASN A 950 -19.50 41.45 12.95
CA ASN A 950 -18.96 42.79 12.77
C ASN A 950 -19.80 43.83 13.51
N ALA A 951 -19.21 45.00 13.74
CA ALA A 951 -19.89 46.14 14.32
C ALA A 951 -21.14 46.54 13.52
N GLY A 952 -22.17 46.99 14.21
CA GLY A 952 -23.46 47.33 13.62
C GLY A 952 -24.65 46.86 14.46
N VAL A 953 -25.84 47.06 13.91
CA VAL A 953 -27.11 46.67 14.54
C VAL A 953 -27.51 45.29 14.03
N HIS A 954 -27.69 44.34 14.94
CA HIS A 954 -28.09 42.97 14.63
C HIS A 954 -29.38 42.60 15.34
N ILE A 955 -30.18 41.71 14.73
CA ILE A 955 -31.34 41.11 15.38
C ILE A 955 -31.06 39.63 15.55
N LEU A 956 -30.80 39.22 16.79
CA LEU A 956 -30.55 37.84 17.17
C LEU A 956 -31.86 37.18 17.58
N THR A 957 -32.02 35.91 17.23
CA THR A 957 -33.21 35.13 17.59
C THR A 957 -32.79 33.75 18.06
N ALA A 958 -33.20 33.37 19.28
CA ALA A 958 -32.96 32.07 19.86
C ALA A 958 -34.22 31.19 19.79
N THR A 959 -34.03 29.92 19.44
CA THR A 959 -35.08 28.89 19.27
C THR A 959 -34.59 27.54 19.75
N ALA A 960 -35.45 26.74 20.38
CA ALA A 960 -35.17 25.34 20.73
C ALA A 960 -36.46 24.49 20.58
N LYS A 961 -36.32 23.18 20.34
CA LYS A 961 -37.47 22.26 20.19
C LYS A 961 -38.25 22.21 21.51
N GLY A 962 -39.56 22.44 21.48
CA GLY A 962 -40.40 22.52 22.68
C GLY A 962 -40.32 23.85 23.45
N TYR A 963 -39.72 24.88 22.87
CA TYR A 963 -39.60 26.21 23.48
C TYR A 963 -40.07 27.35 22.57
N SER A 964 -40.54 28.44 23.19
CA SER A 964 -40.92 29.68 22.51
C SER A 964 -39.71 30.36 21.86
N ARG A 965 -39.89 30.96 20.69
CA ARG A 965 -38.87 31.78 20.03
C ARG A 965 -38.76 33.17 20.67
N VAL A 966 -37.53 33.64 20.92
CA VAL A 966 -37.26 34.98 21.46
C VAL A 966 -36.27 35.74 20.56
N SER A 967 -36.56 37.01 20.25
CA SER A 967 -35.71 37.88 19.44
C SER A 967 -35.24 39.11 20.21
N LYS A 968 -33.97 39.50 20.03
CA LYS A 968 -33.36 40.69 20.63
C LYS A 968 -32.63 41.52 19.57
N ARG A 969 -32.79 42.84 19.63
CA ARG A 969 -32.02 43.79 18.82
C ARG A 969 -30.81 44.27 19.63
N VAL A 970 -29.61 44.13 19.05
CA VAL A 970 -28.35 44.49 19.71
C VAL A 970 -27.54 45.44 18.83
N TYR A 971 -26.74 46.29 19.47
CA TYR A 971 -25.80 47.19 18.79
C TYR A 971 -24.38 46.83 19.22
N LEU A 972 -23.52 46.54 18.24
CA LEU A 972 -22.12 46.20 18.43
C LEU A 972 -21.24 47.40 18.01
N PRO A 973 -20.44 47.97 18.91
CA PRO A 973 -19.58 49.10 18.57
C PRO A 973 -18.40 48.70 17.65
N PRO A 974 -17.80 49.65 16.91
CA PRO A 974 -16.68 49.38 15.99
C PRO A 974 -15.40 48.87 16.69
N ASN A 975 -15.11 49.35 17.90
CA ASN A 975 -13.90 49.01 18.65
C ASN A 975 -14.23 48.10 19.84
N MET A 976 -14.71 46.88 19.56
CA MET A 976 -14.96 45.89 20.60
C MET A 976 -13.67 45.16 20.99
N ASN A 977 -13.28 45.31 22.26
CA ASN A 977 -12.17 44.56 22.87
C ASN A 977 -12.67 43.31 23.61
N ARG A 978 -13.99 43.14 23.77
CA ARG A 978 -14.65 41.99 24.40
C ARG A 978 -15.99 41.73 23.72
N ALA A 979 -16.44 40.47 23.72
CA ALA A 979 -17.69 40.07 23.10
C ALA A 979 -18.87 40.62 23.92
N GLY A 980 -19.91 41.10 23.24
CA GLY A 980 -21.13 41.59 23.88
C GLY A 980 -21.91 40.42 24.50
N ARG A 981 -22.30 40.53 25.77
CA ARG A 981 -23.10 39.49 26.44
C ARG A 981 -24.58 39.62 26.10
N VAL A 982 -25.20 38.56 25.56
CA VAL A 982 -26.62 38.52 25.19
C VAL A 982 -27.23 37.18 25.59
N ASP A 983 -27.92 37.14 26.73
CA ASP A 983 -28.56 35.91 27.21
C ASP A 983 -30.00 35.81 26.70
N PHE A 984 -30.53 34.60 26.50
CA PHE A 984 -31.92 34.34 26.10
C PHE A 984 -32.60 33.47 27.15
N VAL A 985 -33.85 33.80 27.47
CA VAL A 985 -34.70 32.97 28.33
C VAL A 985 -35.86 32.48 27.48
N LEU A 986 -35.99 31.17 27.29
CA LEU A 986 -37.06 30.57 26.51
C LEU A 986 -38.08 29.90 27.43
N THR A 987 -39.36 30.02 27.07
CA THR A 987 -40.46 29.38 27.82
C THR A 987 -40.86 28.07 27.14
N LYS A 988 -41.17 27.02 27.92
CA LYS A 988 -41.64 25.74 27.37
C LYS A 988 -43.01 25.94 26.71
N VAL A 989 -43.18 25.42 25.50
CA VAL A 989 -44.43 25.48 24.74
C VAL A 989 -44.79 24.06 24.32
N PRO A 990 -46.08 23.67 24.34
CA PRO A 990 -46.50 22.35 23.85
C PRO A 990 -45.92 22.08 22.45
N VAL A 991 -45.27 20.94 22.30
CA VAL A 991 -44.76 20.50 20.99
C VAL A 991 -45.98 20.15 20.15
N GLU A 992 -46.35 21.00 19.19
CA GLU A 992 -47.26 20.58 18.13
C GLU A 992 -46.59 19.42 17.38
N PRO A 993 -47.32 18.33 17.06
CA PRO A 993 -46.76 17.23 16.29
C PRO A 993 -46.44 17.76 14.89
N ASP A 994 -45.17 18.09 14.67
CA ASP A 994 -44.69 18.53 13.37
C ASP A 994 -44.74 17.33 12.41
N ILE A 995 -45.47 17.47 11.30
CA ILE A 995 -45.67 16.42 10.28
C ILE A 995 -44.31 16.02 9.65
N ASP A 996 -43.26 16.81 9.84
CA ASP A 996 -41.91 16.64 9.28
C ASP A 996 -40.92 15.81 10.12
N ASP A 997 -41.26 15.37 11.35
CA ASP A 997 -40.37 14.53 12.19
C ASP A 997 -40.11 13.12 11.55
N HIS A 998 -40.84 12.77 10.48
CA HIS A 998 -40.65 11.52 9.71
C HIS A 998 -39.74 11.64 8.47
N LEU A 999 -39.33 12.85 8.07
CA LEU A 999 -38.56 13.05 6.82
C LEU A 999 -37.12 13.54 7.04
N PHE A 1000 -36.80 14.10 8.21
CA PHE A 1000 -35.45 14.54 8.55
C PHE A 1000 -35.12 14.21 10.00
N PRO A 1001 -34.22 13.23 10.24
CA PRO A 1001 -33.78 12.92 11.59
C PRO A 1001 -33.27 14.15 12.35
N THR A 1002 -33.52 14.19 13.67
CA THR A 1002 -33.01 15.19 14.61
C THR A 1002 -31.50 15.05 14.82
N VAL A 1003 -30.82 16.08 15.35
CA VAL A 1003 -29.36 16.07 15.64
C VAL A 1003 -28.93 14.82 16.44
N GLU A 1004 -29.80 14.28 17.29
CA GLU A 1004 -29.57 13.08 18.11
C GLU A 1004 -29.69 11.75 17.33
N THR A 1005 -30.36 11.74 16.16
CA THR A 1005 -30.53 10.52 15.34
C THR A 1005 -29.44 10.33 14.28
N TRP A 1006 -28.54 11.29 14.08
CA TRP A 1006 -27.48 11.23 13.06
C TRP A 1006 -26.17 10.58 13.51
N ASP A 1007 -26.03 10.25 14.80
CA ASP A 1007 -24.96 9.35 15.28
C ASP A 1007 -25.09 7.91 14.77
N ARG A 1008 -26.14 7.61 13.98
CA ARG A 1008 -26.54 6.24 13.62
C ARG A 1008 -25.58 5.57 12.62
N PHE A 1009 -24.74 6.32 11.91
CA PHE A 1009 -23.79 5.74 10.94
C PHE A 1009 -22.40 6.37 11.00
N ASP A 1010 -21.85 6.47 12.21
CA ASP A 1010 -20.40 6.52 12.40
C ASP A 1010 -19.94 5.12 12.84
N PRO A 1011 -19.32 4.31 11.95
CA PRO A 1011 -18.91 2.94 12.27
C PRO A 1011 -17.93 2.86 13.44
N TYR A 1012 -17.32 3.98 13.84
CA TYR A 1012 -16.39 4.05 14.96
C TYR A 1012 -17.05 4.54 16.27
N ASN A 1013 -18.16 5.29 16.24
CA ASN A 1013 -18.93 5.63 17.46
C ASN A 1013 -19.86 4.49 17.93
N GLN A 1014 -20.22 3.54 17.06
CA GLN A 1014 -21.02 2.38 17.46
C GLN A 1014 -20.29 1.44 18.45
N PHE A 1015 -18.95 1.52 18.54
CA PHE A 1015 -18.18 0.78 19.53
C PHE A 1015 -18.25 1.40 20.94
N GLU A 1016 -18.45 2.72 21.08
CA GLU A 1016 -18.56 3.37 22.40
C GLU A 1016 -20.00 3.24 22.98
N ARG A 1017 -21.05 3.20 22.14
CA ARG A 1017 -22.45 3.06 22.60
C ARG A 1017 -22.83 1.69 23.16
N TYR A 1018 -22.01 0.65 22.95
CA TYR A 1018 -22.26 -0.68 23.50
C TYR A 1018 -21.79 -0.84 24.96
N ASN A 1019 -21.17 0.19 25.54
CA ASN A 1019 -20.65 0.17 26.91
C ASN A 1019 -21.47 1.03 27.90
N ASP A 1020 -22.73 1.36 27.59
CA ASP A 1020 -23.61 2.06 28.54
C ASP A 1020 -24.20 1.06 29.57
N PRO A 1021 -23.96 1.18 30.90
CA PRO A 1021 -24.20 0.11 31.86
C PRO A 1021 -25.66 -0.16 32.26
N ASP A 1022 -26.65 0.52 31.67
CA ASP A 1022 -28.02 0.57 32.21
C ASP A 1022 -29.06 -0.34 31.53
N ALA A 1023 -28.63 -1.44 30.91
CA ALA A 1023 -29.54 -2.49 30.42
C ALA A 1023 -29.18 -3.86 31.00
N GLY A 1024 -29.74 -4.16 32.17
CA GLY A 1024 -29.61 -5.46 32.82
C GLY A 1024 -30.07 -6.62 31.93
N GLY A 1025 -29.21 -7.64 31.80
CA GLY A 1025 -29.55 -8.90 31.15
C GLY A 1025 -28.36 -9.79 30.85
N VAL A 1026 -27.86 -10.50 31.87
CA VAL A 1026 -27.02 -11.72 31.82
C VAL A 1026 -25.83 -11.67 30.85
N GLU A 1027 -24.65 -11.36 31.40
CA GLU A 1027 -23.34 -11.44 30.75
C GLU A 1027 -23.12 -12.83 30.13
N ARG A 1028 -23.04 -12.86 28.79
CA ARG A 1028 -22.15 -13.79 28.11
C ARG A 1028 -20.80 -13.11 28.11
N GLU A 1029 -19.81 -13.69 28.80
CA GLU A 1029 -18.41 -13.23 28.72
C GLU A 1029 -17.97 -13.20 27.24
N GLU A 1030 -18.01 -12.02 26.63
CA GLU A 1030 -17.42 -11.77 25.33
C GLU A 1030 -15.91 -11.73 25.52
N LYS A 1031 -15.23 -12.73 24.95
CA LYS A 1031 -13.77 -12.80 25.04
C LYS A 1031 -13.15 -11.65 24.25
N PRO A 1032 -12.02 -11.07 24.73
CA PRO A 1032 -11.36 -9.94 24.07
C PRO A 1032 -11.10 -10.18 22.59
N TRP A 1033 -11.12 -9.14 21.77
CA TRP A 1033 -10.98 -9.23 20.30
C TRP A 1033 -9.73 -9.99 19.84
N TRP A 1034 -8.64 -9.92 20.62
CA TRP A 1034 -7.38 -10.62 20.37
C TRP A 1034 -7.45 -12.13 20.66
N TRP A 1035 -8.46 -12.60 21.41
CA TRP A 1035 -8.66 -14.02 21.73
C TRP A 1035 -8.87 -14.88 20.47
N ASN A 1036 -9.59 -14.33 19.49
CA ASN A 1036 -9.84 -15.00 18.20
C ASN A 1036 -8.55 -15.20 17.38
N TYR A 1037 -7.54 -14.36 17.58
CA TYR A 1037 -6.23 -14.47 16.90
C TYR A 1037 -5.49 -15.74 17.33
N PHE A 1038 -5.57 -16.10 18.62
CA PHE A 1038 -4.95 -17.30 19.17
C PHE A 1038 -5.83 -18.54 19.03
N ALA A 1039 -7.17 -18.39 18.97
CA ALA A 1039 -8.10 -19.50 18.80
C ALA A 1039 -8.21 -20.04 17.35
N GLN A 1040 -7.90 -19.23 16.32
CA GLN A 1040 -8.01 -19.61 14.91
C GLN A 1040 -6.78 -20.34 14.35
N SER A 1041 -5.71 -20.46 15.14
CA SER A 1041 -4.39 -20.94 14.69
C SER A 1041 -4.17 -22.46 14.82
N GLY A 1042 -5.19 -23.24 15.20
CA GLY A 1042 -5.09 -24.71 15.33
C GLY A 1042 -4.26 -25.22 16.52
N ILE A 1043 -3.67 -24.30 17.29
CA ILE A 1043 -3.15 -24.52 18.63
C ILE A 1043 -4.33 -24.26 19.56
N SER A 1044 -4.63 -25.16 20.50
CA SER A 1044 -5.62 -24.91 21.54
C SER A 1044 -5.31 -23.54 22.18
N PRO A 1045 -6.23 -22.56 22.18
CA PRO A 1045 -5.92 -21.23 22.70
C PRO A 1045 -5.46 -21.40 24.14
N PRO A 1046 -4.29 -20.85 24.52
CA PRO A 1046 -3.77 -21.14 25.82
C PRO A 1046 -4.66 -20.49 26.88
N HIS A 1047 -5.37 -21.29 27.68
CA HIS A 1047 -6.29 -20.79 28.70
C HIS A 1047 -5.59 -19.91 29.74
N TRP A 1048 -4.26 -20.02 29.86
CA TRP A 1048 -3.44 -19.17 30.73
C TRP A 1048 -3.28 -17.72 30.25
N LEU A 1049 -3.61 -17.37 28.99
CA LEU A 1049 -3.47 -15.99 28.50
C LEU A 1049 -4.52 -15.05 29.08
N LEU A 1050 -5.70 -15.57 29.43
CA LEU A 1050 -6.74 -14.79 30.09
C LEU A 1050 -6.47 -14.78 31.59
N ARG A 1051 -6.65 -13.62 32.21
CA ARG A 1051 -6.72 -13.53 33.67
C ARG A 1051 -8.03 -14.23 34.08
N THR A 1052 -7.94 -15.35 34.79
CA THR A 1052 -9.13 -15.96 35.42
C THR A 1052 -9.62 -15.00 36.50
N VAL A 1053 -10.81 -14.42 36.31
CA VAL A 1053 -11.57 -13.77 37.38
C VAL A 1053 -12.36 -14.82 38.13
#